data_AF-A0A945J7B1-F1
#
_entry.id   AF-A0A945J7B1-F1
#
_cell.length_a   1.000
_cell.length_b   1.000
_cell.length_c   1.000
_cell.angle_alpha   90.00
_cell.angle_beta   90.00
_cell.angle_gamma   90.00
#
_symmetry.space_group_name_H-M   'P 1'
#
loop_
_entity.id
_entity.type
_entity.pdbx_description
1 polymer ?
#
loop_
_entity_poly.entity_id
_entity_poly.type
_entity_poly.pdbx_seq_one_letter_code
_entity_poly.pdbx_strand_id
1 'polypeptide(L)'
;MGFKKLETLTHSMENLLISLQEGKTTAKTPFFNCLLKMMDTLRTILTHLKTTGKEGTLPVDSLVKEMARLQEEAHTPDKEAVISQDSTLTDKTALNNEDKSESANIRVNVELLDSLMNLVGEVVLARNQLTRIISDQTDTGIHGTSQSLNRVTTELQEMVMKARMQPIKNVWGKLPRMVRDLSLACENKVRLEMEGQDSNLDKSLIMAIQDPLMNIIRNAITHGIETAEERLSLGKPEEGVIKLRAFNQSGQIHIEVQDDGRGINFLDVKNKALVEEYISEEQAENLSEQDCGKLLFMSGFFMTQDSLIKTAKGDGLAHTRALIEKIGGALDIDSLSGKGTTLKIKIPLTLAIIPALIVSSGENHFAIPQISIKELIHLDEKLCRSSIEEIAGSQFYRLRGNLLPLVRLNRILHKDLNESSSDLNIVVLQAETNAFGLVVDKIYQTEEIVVKTLQNLLRNMDLISGATIMGDGEIILILDVMGLAKNALSVAGETQDRLITSASLQEEHKETQAMLIVSLGENRRIAIRLSDVARLEEVKRSELEFSGTTQVVQYRDEIIPLLDIPKLFNQPPALQETDENLEVVVHLHEGKSIGLIVHHIHDIVQGTLNQKRTIANTQLLGTIITDSAVLDVINIEYIVQQFLKNN
;
A
#
# COMPACT_ATOMS: atom_id res chain seq x y z
N MET A 1 -6.94 33.82 -33.17
CA MET A 1 -7.02 35.21 -32.62
C MET A 1 -5.80 35.98 -33.11
N GLY A 2 -5.95 37.19 -33.66
CA GLY A 2 -4.94 37.87 -34.48
C GLY A 2 -3.84 38.65 -33.74
N PHE A 3 -3.36 38.15 -32.60
CA PHE A 3 -2.41 38.84 -31.71
C PHE A 3 -1.00 38.22 -31.83
N LYS A 4 -0.33 38.51 -32.95
CA LYS A 4 0.94 37.89 -33.32
C LYS A 4 2.09 38.28 -32.40
N LYS A 5 2.10 39.50 -31.85
CA LYS A 5 3.20 39.97 -30.98
C LYS A 5 3.13 39.31 -29.61
N LEU A 6 1.93 39.17 -29.06
CA LEU A 6 1.71 38.46 -27.81
C LEU A 6 2.12 36.99 -27.94
N GLU A 7 1.66 36.32 -28.99
CA GLU A 7 1.99 34.92 -29.30
C GLU A 7 3.50 34.70 -29.41
N THR A 8 4.19 35.54 -30.19
CA THR A 8 5.65 35.41 -30.41
C THR A 8 6.44 35.63 -29.12
N LEU A 9 6.06 36.61 -28.29
CA LEU A 9 6.74 36.90 -27.04
C LEU A 9 6.55 35.77 -26.01
N THR A 10 5.33 35.27 -25.86
CA THR A 10 5.00 34.18 -24.94
C THR A 10 5.68 32.87 -25.35
N HIS A 11 5.64 32.52 -26.63
CA HIS A 11 6.30 31.31 -27.15
C HIS A 11 7.84 31.37 -26.95
N SER A 12 8.44 32.56 -27.09
CA SER A 12 9.88 32.74 -26.84
C SER A 12 10.23 32.64 -25.34
N MET A 13 9.37 33.12 -24.44
CA MET A 13 9.57 32.97 -22.99
C MET A 13 9.41 31.51 -22.55
N GLU A 14 8.44 30.79 -23.11
CA GLU A 14 8.15 29.40 -22.80
C GLU A 14 9.30 28.47 -23.21
N ASN A 15 9.78 28.59 -24.45
CA ASN A 15 10.94 27.83 -24.95
C ASN A 15 12.18 27.99 -24.07
N LEU A 16 12.39 29.18 -23.50
CA LEU A 16 13.49 29.43 -22.58
C LEU A 16 13.31 28.72 -21.25
N LEU A 17 12.13 28.83 -20.64
CA LEU A 17 11.84 28.19 -19.36
C LEU A 17 11.97 26.67 -19.47
N ILE A 18 11.51 26.09 -20.58
CA ILE A 18 11.71 24.66 -20.89
C ILE A 18 13.21 24.33 -20.97
N SER A 19 14.00 25.14 -21.69
CA SER A 19 15.44 24.89 -21.85
C SER A 19 16.22 24.97 -20.52
N LEU A 20 15.82 25.88 -19.61
CA LEU A 20 16.37 25.97 -18.25
C LEU A 20 15.92 24.78 -17.38
N GLN A 21 14.67 24.36 -17.49
CA GLN A 21 14.11 23.23 -16.75
C GLN A 21 14.75 21.89 -17.16
N GLU A 22 15.08 21.73 -18.44
CA GLU A 22 15.75 20.54 -18.99
C GLU A 22 17.27 20.53 -18.75
N GLY A 23 17.82 21.56 -18.08
CA GLY A 23 19.26 21.66 -17.79
C GLY A 23 20.15 21.88 -19.02
N LYS A 24 19.56 22.22 -20.18
CA LYS A 24 20.26 22.46 -21.45
C LYS A 24 20.96 23.81 -21.52
N THR A 25 20.74 24.68 -20.53
CA THR A 25 21.28 26.05 -20.49
C THR A 25 21.61 26.43 -19.05
N THR A 26 22.76 27.05 -18.80
CA THR A 26 23.13 27.54 -17.46
C THR A 26 22.55 28.93 -17.21
N ALA A 27 21.83 29.10 -16.10
CA ALA A 27 21.15 30.35 -15.75
C ALA A 27 22.14 31.45 -15.36
N LYS A 28 22.58 32.26 -16.35
CA LYS A 28 23.43 33.44 -16.12
C LYS A 28 22.59 34.70 -15.93
N THR A 29 23.10 35.69 -15.19
CA THR A 29 22.42 36.97 -14.89
C THR A 29 21.79 37.68 -16.12
N PRO A 30 22.42 37.70 -17.31
CA PRO A 30 21.82 38.30 -18.50
C PRO A 30 20.49 37.66 -18.94
N PHE A 31 20.30 36.35 -18.70
CA PHE A 31 19.04 35.66 -19.01
C PHE A 31 17.88 36.14 -18.16
N PHE A 32 18.08 36.26 -16.85
CA PHE A 32 17.05 36.75 -15.93
C PHE A 32 16.65 38.19 -16.25
N ASN A 33 17.62 39.04 -16.60
CA ASN A 33 17.34 40.42 -17.00
C ASN A 33 16.52 40.49 -18.30
N CYS A 34 16.80 39.62 -19.28
CA CYS A 34 16.01 39.55 -20.51
C CYS A 34 14.58 39.06 -20.23
N LEU A 35 14.43 38.01 -19.40
CA LEU A 35 13.13 37.45 -19.03
C LEU A 35 12.23 38.46 -18.29
N LEU A 36 12.80 39.23 -17.36
CA LEU A 36 12.07 40.30 -16.67
C LEU A 36 11.59 41.39 -17.63
N LYS A 37 12.45 41.82 -18.57
CA LYS A 37 12.06 42.78 -19.62
C LYS A 37 10.94 42.24 -20.53
N MET A 38 10.98 40.94 -20.87
CA MET A 38 9.91 40.31 -21.65
C MET A 38 8.60 40.29 -20.85
N MET A 39 8.63 39.98 -19.54
CA MET A 39 7.46 40.03 -18.66
C MET A 39 6.84 41.44 -18.56
N ASP A 40 7.67 42.47 -18.40
CA ASP A 40 7.20 43.86 -18.35
C ASP A 40 6.57 44.29 -19.69
N THR A 41 7.14 43.84 -20.80
CA THR A 41 6.60 44.07 -22.15
C THR A 41 5.25 43.36 -22.32
N LEU A 42 5.11 42.13 -21.83
CA LEU A 42 3.87 41.35 -21.85
C LEU A 42 2.75 42.04 -21.04
N ARG A 43 3.07 42.52 -19.83
CA ARG A 43 2.14 43.33 -19.02
C ARG A 43 1.69 44.60 -19.73
N THR A 44 2.61 45.25 -20.44
CA THR A 44 2.31 46.48 -21.19
C THR A 44 1.40 46.19 -22.40
N ILE A 45 1.63 45.10 -23.13
CA ILE A 45 0.78 44.65 -24.25
C ILE A 45 -0.63 44.31 -23.74
N LEU A 46 -0.76 43.58 -22.62
CA LEU A 46 -2.05 43.26 -22.01
C LEU A 46 -2.81 44.52 -21.55
N THR A 47 -2.09 45.51 -21.02
CA THR A 47 -2.68 46.79 -20.61
C THR A 47 -3.16 47.60 -21.82
N HIS A 48 -2.39 47.62 -22.91
CA HIS A 48 -2.79 48.24 -24.18
C HIS A 48 -3.96 47.54 -24.86
N LEU A 49 -4.00 46.21 -24.85
CA LEU A 49 -5.13 45.45 -25.37
C LEU A 49 -6.41 45.75 -24.60
N LYS A 50 -6.31 45.84 -23.26
CA LYS A 50 -7.45 46.15 -22.39
C LYS A 50 -8.01 47.57 -22.63
N THR A 51 -7.17 48.50 -23.03
CA THR A 51 -7.55 49.93 -23.22
C THR A 51 -7.86 50.31 -24.67
N THR A 52 -7.23 49.66 -25.65
CA THR A 52 -7.30 50.07 -27.08
C THR A 52 -7.70 48.94 -28.03
N GLY A 53 -7.80 47.70 -27.56
CA GLY A 53 -8.09 46.52 -28.39
C GLY A 53 -6.98 46.13 -29.37
N LYS A 54 -5.79 46.76 -29.29
CA LYS A 54 -4.62 46.52 -30.14
C LYS A 54 -3.36 46.29 -29.30
N GLU A 55 -2.40 45.53 -29.82
CA GLU A 55 -1.16 45.14 -29.11
C GLU A 55 -0.14 46.27 -28.88
N GLY A 56 -0.34 47.44 -29.50
CA GLY A 56 0.60 48.55 -29.44
C GLY A 56 1.83 48.40 -30.37
N THR A 57 2.69 49.43 -30.37
CA THR A 57 3.87 49.53 -31.26
C THR A 57 5.17 49.10 -30.59
N LEU A 58 5.10 48.35 -29.48
CA LEU A 58 6.28 47.90 -28.76
C LEU A 58 7.17 46.99 -29.63
N PRO A 59 8.51 47.12 -29.54
CA PRO A 59 9.47 46.35 -30.33
C PRO A 59 9.69 44.97 -29.70
N VAL A 60 8.76 44.05 -29.96
CA VAL A 60 8.84 42.66 -29.49
C VAL A 60 9.98 41.90 -30.20
N ASP A 61 10.22 42.20 -31.48
CA ASP A 61 11.20 41.49 -32.30
C ASP A 61 12.65 41.67 -31.82
N SER A 62 12.99 42.82 -31.20
CA SER A 62 14.33 43.05 -30.66
C SER A 62 14.60 42.21 -29.41
N LEU A 63 13.60 42.04 -28.54
CA LEU A 63 13.69 41.23 -27.33
C LEU A 63 13.80 39.74 -27.68
N VAL A 64 13.02 39.27 -28.65
CA VAL A 64 13.09 37.90 -29.15
C VAL A 64 14.47 37.60 -29.78
N LYS A 65 15.05 38.55 -30.53
CA LYS A 65 16.41 38.42 -31.08
C LYS A 65 17.50 38.47 -30.02
N GLU A 66 17.40 39.36 -29.04
CA GLU A 66 18.33 39.42 -27.90
C GLU A 66 18.31 38.08 -27.14
N MET A 67 17.13 37.48 -26.98
CA MET A 67 16.97 36.19 -26.33
C MET A 67 17.55 35.03 -27.15
N ALA A 68 17.26 34.97 -28.44
CA ALA A 68 17.80 33.93 -29.33
C ALA A 68 19.35 33.94 -29.31
N ARG A 69 19.95 35.14 -29.29
CA ARG A 69 21.40 35.29 -29.17
C ARG A 69 21.94 34.78 -27.83
N LEU A 70 21.27 35.09 -26.72
CA LEU A 70 21.69 34.59 -25.40
C LEU A 70 21.60 33.06 -25.33
N GLN A 71 20.59 32.45 -25.96
CA GLN A 71 20.47 30.99 -26.07
C GLN A 71 21.61 30.35 -26.87
N GLU A 72 22.02 30.97 -27.98
CA GLU A 72 23.18 30.50 -28.78
C GLU A 72 24.50 30.64 -28.01
N GLU A 73 24.72 31.76 -27.31
CA GLU A 73 25.94 32.00 -26.51
C GLU A 73 26.04 31.06 -25.29
N ALA A 74 24.94 30.45 -24.85
CA ALA A 74 24.94 29.44 -23.79
C ALA A 74 25.08 28.00 -24.29
N HIS A 75 25.05 27.79 -25.61
CA HIS A 75 25.20 26.49 -26.27
C HIS A 75 26.61 26.21 -26.80
N THR A 76 27.60 27.05 -26.52
CA THR A 76 29.02 26.76 -26.83
C THR A 76 29.71 26.07 -25.66
N PRO A 77 30.05 24.77 -25.76
CA PRO A 77 30.99 24.14 -24.84
C PRO A 77 32.41 24.52 -25.27
N ASP A 78 33.25 24.90 -24.31
CA ASP A 78 34.70 24.84 -24.46
C ASP A 78 35.08 23.46 -24.99
N LYS A 79 35.73 23.40 -26.15
CA LYS A 79 36.58 22.26 -26.53
C LYS A 79 37.56 22.63 -27.63
N GLU A 80 38.82 22.71 -27.20
CA GLU A 80 39.98 22.45 -28.04
C GLU A 80 39.83 21.11 -28.80
N ALA A 81 40.33 21.17 -30.03
CA ALA A 81 41.00 20.11 -30.79
C ALA A 81 40.18 19.00 -31.48
N VAL A 82 40.38 19.00 -32.80
CA VAL A 82 40.49 17.87 -33.76
C VAL A 82 39.29 17.60 -34.70
N ILE A 83 39.35 18.31 -35.84
CA ILE A 83 39.33 17.84 -37.25
C ILE A 83 38.25 16.82 -37.65
N SER A 84 37.36 17.21 -38.59
CA SER A 84 37.22 16.60 -39.95
C SER A 84 36.03 17.19 -40.74
N GLN A 85 36.36 18.05 -41.71
CA GLN A 85 35.81 18.27 -43.07
C GLN A 85 34.34 17.92 -43.41
N ASP A 86 33.53 18.97 -43.51
CA ASP A 86 32.84 19.54 -44.68
C ASP A 86 32.26 18.71 -45.87
N SER A 87 31.12 19.24 -46.37
CA SER A 87 30.53 19.16 -47.73
C SER A 87 29.85 17.86 -48.21
N THR A 88 28.75 17.79 -48.96
CA THR A 88 27.79 18.75 -49.57
C THR A 88 26.60 17.97 -50.19
N LEU A 89 25.40 18.58 -50.14
CA LEU A 89 24.35 18.73 -51.17
C LEU A 89 23.94 17.58 -52.16
N THR A 90 22.62 17.34 -52.13
CA THR A 90 21.64 17.14 -53.25
C THR A 90 21.69 15.95 -54.22
N ASP A 91 20.63 15.14 -54.09
CA ASP A 91 19.52 14.92 -55.04
C ASP A 91 19.63 13.86 -56.19
N LYS A 92 18.53 13.11 -56.28
CA LYS A 92 17.95 12.29 -57.38
C LYS A 92 18.29 10.80 -57.59
N THR A 93 17.18 10.05 -57.46
CA THR A 93 16.62 9.00 -58.34
C THR A 93 17.10 7.55 -58.28
N ALA A 94 16.28 6.76 -57.59
CA ALA A 94 15.46 5.64 -58.09
C ALA A 94 16.14 4.41 -58.75
N LEU A 95 16.02 3.26 -58.05
CA LEU A 95 15.39 1.99 -58.46
C LEU A 95 16.15 0.77 -57.91
N ASN A 96 15.58 0.11 -56.89
CA ASN A 96 15.17 -1.30 -57.05
C ASN A 96 14.29 -1.72 -55.86
N ASN A 97 13.10 -2.21 -56.21
CA ASN A 97 12.23 -2.97 -55.34
C ASN A 97 12.85 -4.35 -55.10
N GLU A 98 12.84 -4.80 -53.85
CA GLU A 98 12.32 -6.12 -53.49
C GLU A 98 12.04 -6.18 -51.97
N ASP A 99 10.79 -6.54 -51.66
CA ASP A 99 10.25 -7.09 -50.42
C ASP A 99 10.60 -6.46 -49.07
N LYS A 100 9.73 -5.53 -48.65
CA LYS A 100 9.35 -5.40 -47.24
C LYS A 100 7.84 -5.34 -47.13
N SER A 101 7.28 -6.32 -46.42
CA SER A 101 6.00 -6.19 -45.76
C SER A 101 6.00 -4.89 -44.96
N GLU A 102 5.31 -3.87 -45.46
CA GLU A 102 5.08 -2.63 -44.74
C GLU A 102 4.21 -2.94 -43.52
N SER A 103 4.86 -3.23 -42.38
CA SER A 103 4.24 -2.93 -41.10
C SER A 103 4.04 -1.42 -41.07
N ALA A 104 2.81 -0.97 -41.30
CA ALA A 104 2.41 0.42 -41.21
C ALA A 104 2.63 0.92 -39.77
N ASN A 105 3.85 1.33 -39.45
CA ASN A 105 4.18 1.92 -38.16
C ASN A 105 3.66 3.36 -38.16
N ILE A 106 2.46 3.54 -37.61
CA ILE A 106 1.87 4.86 -37.39
C ILE A 106 2.61 5.52 -36.22
N ARG A 107 3.27 6.65 -36.47
CA ARG A 107 3.84 7.49 -35.41
C ARG A 107 2.73 8.37 -34.83
N VAL A 108 2.44 8.17 -33.56
CA VAL A 108 1.44 8.95 -32.83
C VAL A 108 2.14 9.85 -31.83
N ASN A 109 1.71 11.12 -31.72
CA ASN A 109 2.24 12.04 -30.72
C ASN A 109 1.87 11.53 -29.31
N VAL A 110 2.84 11.53 -28.39
CA VAL A 110 2.66 11.13 -26.99
C VAL A 110 1.56 11.96 -26.31
N GLU A 111 1.45 13.25 -26.64
CA GLU A 111 0.42 14.15 -26.11
C GLU A 111 -1.00 13.69 -26.49
N LEU A 112 -1.17 13.15 -27.70
CA LEU A 112 -2.46 12.63 -28.15
C LEU A 112 -2.87 11.40 -27.34
N LEU A 113 -1.92 10.51 -27.03
CA LEU A 113 -2.19 9.35 -26.17
C LEU A 113 -2.53 9.78 -24.74
N ASP A 114 -1.85 10.80 -24.21
CA ASP A 114 -2.14 11.33 -22.88
C ASP A 114 -3.53 12.00 -22.84
N SER A 115 -3.92 12.76 -23.88
CA SER A 115 -5.29 13.27 -24.01
C SER A 115 -6.33 12.16 -24.09
N LEU A 116 -6.05 11.11 -24.87
CA LEU A 116 -6.95 9.99 -25.04
C LEU A 116 -7.11 9.20 -23.73
N MET A 117 -6.04 9.06 -22.96
CA MET A 117 -6.09 8.51 -21.61
C MET A 117 -6.92 9.34 -20.63
N ASN A 118 -6.81 10.67 -20.69
CA ASN A 118 -7.66 11.55 -19.88
C ASN A 118 -9.14 11.37 -20.26
N LEU A 119 -9.47 11.31 -21.56
CA LEU A 119 -10.82 11.03 -22.03
C LEU A 119 -11.32 9.67 -21.58
N VAL A 120 -10.50 8.62 -21.68
CA VAL A 120 -10.85 7.29 -21.15
C VAL A 120 -11.11 7.37 -19.65
N GLY A 121 -10.30 8.10 -18.90
CA GLY A 121 -10.54 8.38 -17.49
C GLY A 121 -11.90 9.04 -17.24
N GLU A 122 -12.24 10.07 -18.03
CA GLU A 122 -13.57 10.72 -17.97
C GLU A 122 -14.71 9.76 -18.33
N VAL A 123 -14.53 8.88 -19.31
CA VAL A 123 -15.53 7.86 -19.67
C VAL A 123 -15.68 6.84 -18.55
N VAL A 124 -14.59 6.44 -17.88
CA VAL A 124 -14.64 5.56 -16.70
C VAL A 124 -15.38 6.26 -15.54
N LEU A 125 -15.15 7.56 -15.32
CA LEU A 125 -15.89 8.34 -14.32
C LEU A 125 -17.38 8.45 -14.67
N ALA A 126 -17.71 8.79 -15.92
CA ALA A 126 -19.09 8.85 -16.41
C ALA A 126 -19.81 7.50 -16.31
N ARG A 127 -19.08 6.40 -16.59
CA ARG A 127 -19.55 5.02 -16.41
C ARG A 127 -19.86 4.72 -14.94
N ASN A 128 -18.96 5.10 -14.02
CA ASN A 128 -19.17 4.90 -12.59
C ASN A 128 -20.38 5.70 -12.08
N GLN A 129 -20.51 6.96 -12.52
CA GLN A 129 -21.67 7.80 -12.23
C GLN A 129 -22.98 7.19 -12.74
N LEU A 130 -22.98 6.66 -13.97
CA LEU A 130 -24.15 6.02 -14.57
C LEU A 130 -24.52 4.73 -13.83
N THR A 131 -23.55 3.93 -13.42
CA THR A 131 -23.78 2.72 -12.61
C THR A 131 -24.43 3.07 -11.27
N ARG A 132 -23.99 4.16 -10.63
CA ARG A 132 -24.58 4.67 -9.37
C ARG A 132 -26.01 5.18 -9.54
N ILE A 133 -26.33 5.84 -10.65
CA ILE A 133 -27.73 6.28 -10.91
C ILE A 133 -28.66 5.08 -11.13
N ILE A 134 -28.12 4.01 -11.70
CA ILE A 134 -28.89 2.82 -12.08
C ILE A 134 -29.03 1.82 -10.92
N SER A 135 -28.16 1.87 -9.89
CA SER A 135 -28.21 0.93 -8.76
C SER A 135 -29.52 0.98 -7.98
N ASP A 136 -30.24 2.10 -8.02
CA ASP A 136 -31.52 2.29 -7.34
C ASP A 136 -32.75 1.98 -8.24
N GLN A 137 -32.53 1.61 -9.50
CA GLN A 137 -33.60 1.32 -10.46
C GLN A 137 -33.76 -0.19 -10.69
N THR A 138 -35.01 -0.65 -10.81
CA THR A 138 -35.34 -2.08 -10.99
C THR A 138 -35.49 -2.51 -12.46
N ASP A 139 -35.22 -1.62 -13.43
CA ASP A 139 -35.40 -1.93 -14.85
C ASP A 139 -34.25 -2.79 -15.41
N THR A 140 -34.57 -4.06 -15.66
CA THR A 140 -33.66 -5.06 -16.23
C THR A 140 -33.03 -4.66 -17.58
N GLY A 141 -33.71 -3.84 -18.40
CA GLY A 141 -33.17 -3.39 -19.70
C GLY A 141 -32.08 -2.32 -19.54
N ILE A 142 -32.22 -1.46 -18.52
CA ILE A 142 -31.24 -0.43 -18.17
C ILE A 142 -29.99 -1.07 -17.59
N HIS A 143 -30.15 -2.08 -16.71
CA HIS A 143 -29.04 -2.87 -16.18
C HIS A 143 -28.23 -3.57 -17.29
N GLY A 144 -28.91 -4.21 -18.26
CA GLY A 144 -28.25 -4.85 -19.39
C GLY A 144 -27.45 -3.87 -20.26
N THR A 145 -28.00 -2.68 -20.52
CA THR A 145 -27.32 -1.63 -21.29
C THR A 145 -26.13 -1.06 -20.54
N SER A 146 -26.26 -0.85 -19.22
CA SER A 146 -25.17 -0.42 -18.34
C SER A 146 -24.02 -1.42 -18.32
N GLN A 147 -24.33 -2.72 -18.22
CA GLN A 147 -23.31 -3.77 -18.28
C GLN A 147 -22.57 -3.80 -19.63
N SER A 148 -23.27 -3.58 -20.74
CA SER A 148 -22.64 -3.47 -22.05
C SER A 148 -21.74 -2.24 -22.15
N LEU A 149 -22.15 -1.10 -21.61
CA LEU A 149 -21.34 0.12 -21.55
C LEU A 149 -20.10 -0.10 -20.70
N ASN A 150 -20.24 -0.78 -19.54
CA ASN A 150 -19.10 -1.16 -18.70
C ASN A 150 -18.08 -1.99 -19.46
N ARG A 151 -18.55 -3.00 -20.23
CA ARG A 151 -17.67 -3.84 -21.05
C ARG A 151 -16.94 -3.01 -22.11
N VAL A 152 -17.65 -2.21 -22.91
CA VAL A 152 -17.06 -1.43 -24.01
C VAL A 152 -16.07 -0.38 -23.48
N THR A 153 -16.39 0.30 -22.38
CA THR A 153 -15.49 1.26 -21.74
C THR A 153 -14.22 0.57 -21.20
N THR A 154 -14.35 -0.63 -20.64
CA THR A 154 -13.19 -1.41 -20.15
C THR A 154 -12.31 -1.86 -21.32
N GLU A 155 -12.91 -2.37 -22.40
CA GLU A 155 -12.18 -2.74 -23.62
C GLU A 155 -11.46 -1.54 -24.26
N LEU A 156 -12.12 -0.37 -24.30
CA LEU A 156 -11.51 0.87 -24.77
C LEU A 156 -10.31 1.25 -23.90
N GLN A 157 -10.47 1.21 -22.58
CA GLN A 157 -9.38 1.50 -21.65
C GLN A 157 -8.18 0.58 -21.88
N GLU A 158 -8.39 -0.73 -21.97
CA GLU A 158 -7.32 -1.69 -22.23
C GLU A 158 -6.58 -1.43 -23.54
N MET A 159 -7.31 -1.12 -24.62
CA MET A 159 -6.70 -0.85 -25.93
C MET A 159 -5.81 0.40 -25.89
N VAL A 160 -6.27 1.44 -25.21
CA VAL A 160 -5.52 2.70 -25.10
C VAL A 160 -4.30 2.54 -24.20
N MET A 161 -4.43 1.79 -23.09
CA MET A 161 -3.31 1.41 -22.25
C MET A 161 -2.25 0.67 -23.06
N LYS A 162 -2.63 -0.35 -23.83
CA LYS A 162 -1.71 -1.10 -24.71
C LYS A 162 -1.03 -0.19 -25.74
N ALA A 163 -1.75 0.77 -26.31
CA ALA A 163 -1.18 1.72 -27.27
C ALA A 163 -0.16 2.68 -26.63
N ARG A 164 -0.29 3.00 -25.33
CA ARG A 164 0.62 3.88 -24.57
C ARG A 164 1.87 3.17 -24.08
N MET A 165 1.82 1.84 -23.95
CA MET A 165 2.93 1.09 -23.41
C MET A 165 4.19 1.22 -24.25
N GLN A 166 5.31 1.29 -23.55
CA GLN A 166 6.65 1.32 -24.11
C GLN A 166 7.46 0.15 -23.57
N PRO A 167 8.39 -0.40 -24.36
CA PRO A 167 9.27 -1.45 -23.86
C PRO A 167 10.19 -0.90 -22.75
N ILE A 168 10.39 -1.68 -21.70
CA ILE A 168 11.26 -1.32 -20.56
C ILE A 168 12.75 -1.22 -20.93
N LYS A 169 13.13 -1.65 -22.14
CA LYS A 169 14.48 -1.63 -22.72
C LYS A 169 15.31 -0.38 -22.43
N ASN A 170 14.70 0.81 -22.43
CA ASN A 170 15.41 2.07 -22.16
C ASN A 170 16.00 2.14 -20.75
N VAL A 171 15.33 1.55 -19.76
CA VAL A 171 15.85 1.45 -18.39
C VAL A 171 16.98 0.43 -18.34
N TRP A 172 16.84 -0.69 -19.07
CA TRP A 172 17.82 -1.78 -19.08
C TRP A 172 19.13 -1.36 -19.74
N GLY A 173 19.09 -0.48 -20.75
CA GLY A 173 20.28 -0.04 -21.48
C GLY A 173 21.35 0.65 -20.63
N LYS A 174 20.99 1.22 -19.47
CA LYS A 174 21.94 1.88 -18.55
C LYS A 174 22.58 0.91 -17.55
N LEU A 175 21.94 -0.22 -17.27
CA LEU A 175 22.35 -1.15 -16.22
C LEU A 175 23.72 -1.79 -16.47
N PRO A 176 24.07 -2.28 -17.67
CA PRO A 176 25.37 -2.93 -17.90
C PRO A 176 26.57 -2.04 -17.56
N ARG A 177 26.49 -0.74 -17.84
CA ARG A 177 27.56 0.22 -17.50
C ARG A 177 27.66 0.39 -15.98
N MET A 178 26.54 0.61 -15.31
CA MET A 178 26.50 0.75 -13.85
C MET A 178 27.02 -0.51 -13.14
N VAL A 179 26.62 -1.71 -13.59
CA VAL A 179 27.10 -2.98 -13.02
C VAL A 179 28.62 -3.09 -13.18
N ARG A 180 29.16 -2.75 -14.35
CA ARG A 180 30.61 -2.79 -14.60
C ARG A 180 31.38 -1.81 -13.71
N ASP A 181 30.89 -0.58 -13.57
CA ASP A 181 31.55 0.46 -12.76
C ASP A 181 31.53 0.10 -11.26
N LEU A 182 30.40 -0.42 -10.77
CA LEU A 182 30.27 -0.88 -9.37
C LEU A 182 31.10 -2.13 -9.11
N SER A 183 31.12 -3.07 -10.05
CA SER A 183 31.91 -4.30 -9.95
C SER A 183 33.41 -4.00 -9.85
N LEU A 184 33.90 -3.02 -10.61
CA LEU A 184 35.28 -2.53 -10.48
C LEU A 184 35.55 -1.86 -9.12
N ALA A 185 34.60 -1.06 -8.62
CA ALA A 185 34.76 -0.37 -7.34
C ALA A 185 34.70 -1.31 -6.12
N CYS A 186 33.96 -2.42 -6.22
CA CYS A 186 33.80 -3.41 -5.16
C CYS A 186 34.74 -4.63 -5.30
N GLU A 187 35.64 -4.63 -6.29
CA GLU A 187 36.60 -5.71 -6.57
C GLU A 187 35.95 -7.11 -6.70
N ASN A 188 34.70 -7.17 -7.17
CA ASN A 188 34.00 -8.42 -7.48
C ASN A 188 33.80 -8.56 -8.99
N LYS A 189 33.54 -9.77 -9.48
CA LYS A 189 33.25 -10.06 -10.90
C LYS A 189 31.79 -10.42 -11.05
N VAL A 190 31.04 -9.66 -11.84
CA VAL A 190 29.58 -9.81 -11.97
C VAL A 190 29.14 -9.85 -13.43
N ARG A 191 28.32 -10.84 -13.77
CA ARG A 191 27.58 -10.94 -15.04
C ARG A 191 26.13 -10.55 -14.85
N LEU A 192 25.64 -9.64 -15.69
CA LEU A 192 24.24 -9.25 -15.73
C LEU A 192 23.51 -10.01 -16.85
N GLU A 193 22.54 -10.82 -16.49
CA GLU A 193 21.63 -11.51 -17.41
C GLU A 193 20.27 -10.81 -17.38
N MET A 194 19.73 -10.48 -18.56
CA MET A 194 18.50 -9.69 -18.68
C MET A 194 17.50 -10.40 -19.58
N GLU A 195 16.32 -10.68 -19.05
CA GLU A 195 15.19 -11.28 -19.76
C GLU A 195 13.99 -10.33 -19.75
N GLY A 196 13.18 -10.37 -20.83
CA GLY A 196 11.96 -9.56 -20.90
C GLY A 196 12.18 -8.06 -21.16
N GLN A 197 13.24 -7.70 -21.89
CA GLN A 197 13.52 -6.30 -22.27
C GLN A 197 12.40 -5.67 -23.11
N ASP A 198 11.65 -6.49 -23.82
CA ASP A 198 10.51 -6.09 -24.65
C ASP A 198 9.18 -6.05 -23.87
N SER A 199 9.22 -6.32 -22.56
CA SER A 199 8.05 -6.18 -21.69
C SER A 199 7.59 -4.73 -21.66
N ASN A 200 6.29 -4.57 -21.91
CA ASN A 200 5.64 -3.29 -22.16
C ASN A 200 5.08 -2.70 -20.87
N LEU A 201 5.46 -1.46 -20.56
CA LEU A 201 5.01 -0.70 -19.39
C LEU A 201 4.61 0.71 -19.76
N ASP A 202 3.80 1.31 -18.91
CA ASP A 202 3.48 2.72 -19.01
C ASP A 202 4.73 3.61 -18.85
N LYS A 203 4.83 4.68 -19.65
CA LYS A 203 5.96 5.62 -19.59
C LYS A 203 6.19 6.19 -18.18
N SER A 204 5.12 6.48 -17.44
CA SER A 204 5.23 7.00 -16.08
C SER A 204 5.80 5.97 -15.11
N LEU A 205 5.38 4.71 -15.24
CA LEU A 205 5.91 3.58 -14.47
C LEU A 205 7.38 3.31 -14.82
N ILE A 206 7.76 3.39 -16.10
CA ILE A 206 9.16 3.26 -16.55
C ILE A 206 10.06 4.31 -15.89
N MET A 207 9.60 5.56 -15.82
CA MET A 207 10.35 6.63 -15.15
C MET A 207 10.44 6.41 -13.63
N ALA A 208 9.34 5.98 -13.00
CA ALA A 208 9.27 5.78 -11.56
C ALA A 208 10.09 4.57 -11.08
N ILE A 209 10.16 3.50 -11.88
CA ILE A 209 10.84 2.25 -11.51
C ILE A 209 12.36 2.29 -11.72
N GLN A 210 12.85 3.30 -12.46
CA GLN A 210 14.28 3.43 -12.79
C GLN A 210 15.14 3.50 -11.53
N ASP A 211 14.80 4.37 -10.58
CA ASP A 211 15.57 4.59 -9.35
C ASP A 211 15.53 3.38 -8.40
N PRO A 212 14.36 2.78 -8.10
CA PRO A 212 14.28 1.54 -7.32
C PRO A 212 15.15 0.41 -7.88
N LEU A 213 15.10 0.15 -9.19
CA LEU A 213 15.89 -0.91 -9.81
C LEU A 213 17.39 -0.67 -9.72
N MET A 214 17.82 0.58 -9.94
CA MET A 214 19.23 0.93 -9.79
C MET A 214 19.71 0.71 -8.36
N ASN A 215 18.88 1.02 -7.35
CA ASN A 215 19.20 0.79 -5.94
C ASN A 215 19.28 -0.70 -5.61
N ILE A 216 18.33 -1.51 -6.08
CA ILE A 216 18.31 -2.96 -5.85
C ILE A 216 19.57 -3.61 -6.45
N ILE A 217 19.90 -3.31 -7.70
CA ILE A 217 21.08 -3.87 -8.36
C ILE A 217 22.37 -3.40 -7.68
N ARG A 218 22.42 -2.14 -7.22
CA ARG A 218 23.55 -1.65 -6.44
C ARG A 218 23.73 -2.47 -5.17
N ASN A 219 22.67 -2.68 -4.39
CA ASN A 219 22.72 -3.47 -3.15
C ASN A 219 23.16 -4.92 -3.40
N ALA A 220 22.68 -5.52 -4.50
CA ALA A 220 23.12 -6.85 -4.91
C ALA A 220 24.64 -6.89 -5.16
N ILE A 221 25.22 -5.89 -5.81
CA ILE A 221 26.67 -5.85 -6.09
C ILE A 221 27.49 -5.48 -4.85
N THR A 222 27.05 -4.51 -4.05
CA THR A 222 27.84 -3.99 -2.93
C THR A 222 27.79 -4.89 -1.70
N HIS A 223 26.67 -5.57 -1.46
CA HIS A 223 26.45 -6.37 -0.25
C HIS A 223 26.11 -7.83 -0.56
N GLY A 224 25.48 -8.12 -1.69
CA GLY A 224 25.08 -9.48 -2.06
C GLY A 224 26.26 -10.31 -2.58
N ILE A 225 26.89 -9.87 -3.67
CA ILE A 225 27.94 -10.62 -4.37
C ILE A 225 29.27 -10.55 -3.60
N GLU A 226 29.84 -11.71 -3.33
CA GLU A 226 31.14 -11.86 -2.67
C GLU A 226 32.31 -11.54 -3.64
N THR A 227 33.52 -11.31 -3.10
CA THR A 227 34.71 -11.11 -3.95
C THR A 227 35.09 -12.40 -4.67
N ALA A 228 35.90 -12.30 -5.73
CA ALA A 228 36.34 -13.46 -6.50
C ALA A 228 37.05 -14.52 -5.62
N GLU A 229 37.86 -14.06 -4.66
CA GLU A 229 38.57 -14.93 -3.72
C GLU A 229 37.61 -15.63 -2.74
N GLU A 230 36.66 -14.87 -2.17
CA GLU A 230 35.63 -15.41 -1.27
C GLU A 230 34.77 -16.46 -1.98
N ARG A 231 34.35 -16.21 -3.23
CA ARG A 231 33.53 -17.16 -4.00
C ARG A 231 34.25 -18.48 -4.25
N LEU A 232 35.52 -18.42 -4.64
CA LEU A 232 36.33 -19.63 -4.85
C LEU A 232 36.50 -20.43 -3.55
N SER A 233 36.65 -19.74 -2.41
CA SER A 233 36.75 -20.39 -1.09
C SER A 233 35.45 -21.11 -0.68
N LEU A 234 34.31 -20.60 -1.13
CA LEU A 234 32.97 -21.16 -0.92
C LEU A 234 32.56 -22.20 -1.99
N GLY A 235 33.43 -22.51 -2.95
CA GLY A 235 33.15 -23.45 -4.04
C GLY A 235 32.18 -22.90 -5.10
N LYS A 236 31.96 -21.59 -5.14
CA LYS A 236 31.14 -20.91 -6.15
C LYS A 236 31.98 -20.51 -7.37
N PRO A 237 31.36 -20.31 -8.55
CA PRO A 237 32.05 -19.74 -9.71
C PRO A 237 32.64 -18.37 -9.40
N GLU A 238 33.81 -18.05 -9.95
CA GLU A 238 34.50 -16.77 -9.73
C GLU A 238 33.65 -15.55 -10.12
N GLU A 239 32.84 -15.68 -11.17
CA GLU A 239 31.89 -14.66 -11.63
C GLU A 239 30.51 -14.89 -11.00
N GLY A 240 30.02 -13.90 -10.25
CA GLY A 240 28.65 -13.86 -9.74
C GLY A 240 27.64 -13.49 -10.83
N VAL A 241 26.39 -13.90 -10.68
CA VAL A 241 25.34 -13.69 -11.67
C VAL A 241 24.18 -12.93 -11.05
N ILE A 242 23.82 -11.81 -11.68
CA ILE A 242 22.59 -11.08 -11.40
C ILE A 242 21.63 -11.30 -12.58
N LYS A 243 20.49 -11.92 -12.31
CA LYS A 243 19.40 -12.14 -13.27
C LYS A 243 18.31 -11.11 -13.05
N LEU A 244 18.01 -10.35 -14.10
CA LEU A 244 16.94 -9.36 -14.12
C LEU A 244 15.87 -9.80 -15.11
N ARG A 245 14.66 -10.07 -14.63
CA ARG A 245 13.54 -10.57 -15.43
C ARG A 245 12.36 -9.64 -15.31
N ALA A 246 11.71 -9.32 -16.42
CA ALA A 246 10.45 -8.57 -16.42
C ALA A 246 9.40 -9.30 -17.26
N PHE A 247 8.23 -9.59 -16.69
CA PHE A 247 7.15 -10.27 -17.40
C PHE A 247 5.78 -9.78 -16.94
N ASN A 248 4.77 -9.97 -17.78
CA ASN A 248 3.38 -9.66 -17.47
C ASN A 248 2.65 -10.94 -17.06
N GLN A 249 2.02 -10.94 -15.89
CA GLN A 249 1.19 -12.03 -15.41
C GLN A 249 -0.01 -11.46 -14.66
N SER A 250 -1.22 -11.97 -14.97
CA SER A 250 -2.46 -11.63 -14.25
C SER A 250 -2.78 -10.12 -14.20
N GLY A 251 -2.48 -9.37 -15.26
CA GLY A 251 -2.75 -7.92 -15.27
C GLY A 251 -1.75 -7.09 -14.47
N GLN A 252 -0.64 -7.69 -14.03
CA GLN A 252 0.45 -7.02 -13.32
C GLN A 252 1.79 -7.27 -14.01
N ILE A 253 2.66 -6.27 -13.94
CA ILE A 253 4.07 -6.42 -14.30
C ILE A 253 4.80 -6.97 -13.09
N HIS A 254 5.51 -8.06 -13.30
CA HIS A 254 6.44 -8.66 -12.35
C HIS A 254 7.86 -8.34 -12.81
N ILE A 255 8.64 -7.74 -11.93
CA ILE A 255 10.07 -7.52 -12.14
C ILE A 255 10.83 -8.24 -11.03
N GLU A 256 11.68 -9.18 -11.41
CA GLU A 256 12.48 -9.98 -10.48
C GLU A 256 13.95 -9.62 -10.65
N VAL A 257 14.63 -9.34 -9.53
CA VAL A 257 16.08 -9.19 -9.47
C VAL A 257 16.62 -10.28 -8.56
N GLN A 258 17.35 -11.23 -9.16
CA GLN A 258 17.94 -12.36 -8.46
C GLN A 258 19.46 -12.27 -8.53
N ASP A 259 20.13 -12.49 -7.40
CA ASP A 259 21.57 -12.71 -7.31
C ASP A 259 21.88 -14.11 -6.77
N ASP A 260 23.10 -14.59 -7.02
CA ASP A 260 23.65 -15.84 -6.50
C ASP A 260 24.72 -15.60 -5.41
N GLY A 261 24.61 -14.46 -4.72
CA GLY A 261 25.56 -13.99 -3.72
C GLY A 261 25.43 -14.72 -2.38
N ARG A 262 25.87 -14.04 -1.32
CA ARG A 262 25.90 -14.59 0.04
C ARG A 262 24.51 -14.85 0.63
N GLY A 263 23.46 -14.30 0.02
CA GLY A 263 22.10 -14.34 0.55
C GLY A 263 21.96 -13.59 1.87
N ILE A 264 20.78 -13.67 2.46
CA ILE A 264 20.44 -13.03 3.73
C ILE A 264 20.02 -14.13 4.69
N ASN A 265 20.62 -14.13 5.87
CA ASN A 265 20.19 -15.00 6.96
C ASN A 265 19.10 -14.27 7.75
N PHE A 266 17.85 -14.70 7.58
CA PHE A 266 16.71 -14.10 8.25
C PHE A 266 16.73 -14.28 9.78
N LEU A 267 17.41 -15.31 10.30
CA LEU A 267 17.62 -15.42 11.75
C LEU A 267 18.52 -14.29 12.27
N ASP A 268 19.57 -13.92 11.52
CA ASP A 268 20.45 -12.81 11.91
C ASP A 268 19.71 -11.47 11.84
N VAL A 269 18.84 -11.29 10.82
CA VAL A 269 17.95 -10.13 10.71
C VAL A 269 17.03 -10.02 11.92
N LYS A 270 16.38 -11.14 12.29
CA LYS A 270 15.48 -11.23 13.43
C LYS A 270 16.19 -10.93 14.76
N ASN A 271 17.35 -11.54 14.98
CA ASN A 271 18.15 -11.32 16.19
C ASN A 271 18.62 -9.87 16.29
N LYS A 272 19.05 -9.27 15.17
CA LYS A 272 19.44 -7.87 15.13
C LYS A 272 18.26 -6.94 15.41
N ALA A 273 17.11 -7.20 14.81
CA ALA A 273 15.89 -6.44 15.04
C ALA A 273 15.43 -6.54 16.51
N LEU A 274 15.65 -7.68 17.17
CA LEU A 274 15.37 -7.85 18.59
C LEU A 274 16.34 -7.05 19.48
N VAL A 275 17.65 -7.09 19.17
CA VAL A 275 18.69 -6.36 19.94
C VAL A 275 18.58 -4.85 19.78
N GLU A 276 18.23 -4.37 18.59
CA GLU A 276 18.02 -2.95 18.29
C GLU A 276 16.58 -2.48 18.58
N GLU A 277 15.77 -3.30 19.28
CA GLU A 277 14.41 -2.99 19.75
C GLU A 277 13.39 -2.61 18.65
N TYR A 278 13.62 -3.05 17.41
CA TYR A 278 12.65 -2.92 16.31
C TYR A 278 11.45 -3.87 16.45
N ILE A 279 11.62 -4.99 17.17
CA ILE A 279 10.58 -5.99 17.47
C ILE A 279 10.69 -6.46 18.93
N SER A 280 9.57 -6.88 19.53
CA SER A 280 9.56 -7.49 20.88
C SER A 280 9.94 -8.98 20.84
N GLU A 281 10.31 -9.55 21.99
CA GLU A 281 10.57 -11.01 22.14
C GLU A 281 9.36 -11.85 21.69
N GLU A 282 8.14 -11.44 22.07
CA GLU A 282 6.89 -12.11 21.69
C GLU A 282 6.62 -12.01 20.17
N GLN A 283 6.91 -10.87 19.56
CA GLN A 283 6.80 -10.71 18.11
C GLN A 283 7.84 -11.55 17.37
N ALA A 284 9.05 -11.66 17.92
CA ALA A 284 10.08 -12.50 17.37
C ALA A 284 9.63 -13.97 17.40
N GLU A 285 9.10 -14.51 18.50
CA GLU A 285 8.67 -15.92 18.57
C GLU A 285 7.61 -16.29 17.51
N ASN A 286 6.71 -15.36 17.19
CA ASN A 286 5.62 -15.59 16.24
C ASN A 286 5.99 -15.27 14.77
N LEU A 287 7.16 -14.69 14.50
CA LEU A 287 7.55 -14.30 13.15
C LEU A 287 7.99 -15.51 12.32
N SER A 288 7.33 -15.73 11.18
CA SER A 288 7.76 -16.71 10.18
C SER A 288 9.06 -16.27 9.49
N GLU A 289 9.81 -17.23 8.91
CA GLU A 289 11.02 -16.90 8.14
C GLU A 289 10.73 -15.98 6.93
N GLN A 290 9.56 -16.13 6.30
CA GLN A 290 9.12 -15.25 5.20
C GLN A 290 8.81 -13.83 5.69
N ASP A 291 8.24 -13.68 6.88
CA ASP A 291 7.92 -12.37 7.44
C ASP A 291 9.17 -11.64 7.97
N CYS A 292 10.24 -12.38 8.31
CA CYS A 292 11.51 -11.78 8.71
C CYS A 292 12.13 -10.91 7.60
N GLY A 293 11.89 -11.23 6.33
CA GLY A 293 12.32 -10.41 5.20
C GLY A 293 11.73 -9.01 5.21
N LYS A 294 10.52 -8.83 5.77
CA LYS A 294 9.86 -7.52 5.85
C LYS A 294 10.57 -6.54 6.77
N LEU A 295 11.32 -7.04 7.76
CA LEU A 295 12.10 -6.22 8.69
C LEU A 295 13.18 -5.41 7.96
N LEU A 296 13.71 -5.91 6.84
CA LEU A 296 14.69 -5.20 6.00
C LEU A 296 14.13 -3.94 5.35
N PHE A 297 12.81 -3.77 5.34
CA PHE A 297 12.14 -2.60 4.80
C PHE A 297 11.76 -1.57 5.88
N MET A 298 12.08 -1.82 7.16
CA MET A 298 11.83 -0.86 8.23
C MET A 298 12.76 0.35 8.08
N SER A 299 12.20 1.54 8.30
CA SER A 299 12.96 2.78 8.24
C SER A 299 14.08 2.78 9.28
N GLY A 300 15.31 3.11 8.85
CA GLY A 300 16.48 3.12 9.73
C GLY A 300 17.11 1.75 10.03
N PHE A 301 16.53 0.63 9.57
CA PHE A 301 17.11 -0.70 9.77
C PHE A 301 18.18 -0.99 8.70
N PHE A 302 19.40 -1.31 9.14
CA PHE A 302 20.52 -1.67 8.25
C PHE A 302 21.24 -2.90 8.78
N MET A 303 21.59 -3.84 7.92
CA MET A 303 22.41 -4.99 8.34
C MET A 303 23.88 -4.60 8.57
N THR A 304 24.41 -3.64 7.82
CA THR A 304 25.81 -3.20 7.89
C THR A 304 25.93 -1.73 8.29
N GLN A 305 26.78 -1.41 9.26
CA GLN A 305 27.01 -0.03 9.74
C GLN A 305 27.94 0.79 8.81
N ASP A 306 28.80 0.13 8.03
CA ASP A 306 29.72 0.77 7.08
C ASP A 306 29.34 0.42 5.64
N SER A 307 28.78 1.38 4.91
CA SER A 307 28.70 1.30 3.45
C SER A 307 29.91 2.01 2.85
N LEU A 308 30.77 1.27 2.14
CA LEU A 308 31.89 1.80 1.34
C LEU A 308 31.44 2.89 0.34
N ILE A 309 30.15 2.91 -0.04
CA ILE A 309 29.53 3.89 -0.92
C ILE A 309 28.38 4.57 -0.17
N LYS A 310 28.57 5.83 0.24
CA LYS A 310 27.51 6.61 0.91
C LYS A 310 26.29 6.72 -0.01
N THR A 311 25.15 6.19 0.43
CA THR A 311 23.87 6.46 -0.23
C THR A 311 23.52 7.94 -0.03
N ALA A 312 23.32 8.69 -1.10
CA ALA A 312 23.01 10.13 -1.05
C ALA A 312 21.67 10.47 -0.34
N LYS A 313 20.85 9.48 0.03
CA LYS A 313 19.52 9.65 0.64
C LYS A 313 19.20 8.71 1.83
N GLY A 314 20.19 8.07 2.43
CA GLY A 314 20.09 7.53 3.79
C GLY A 314 19.27 6.26 4.07
N ASP A 315 18.32 5.81 3.23
CA ASP A 315 17.33 4.79 3.68
C ASP A 315 17.25 3.47 2.89
N GLY A 316 18.31 3.08 2.16
CA GLY A 316 18.49 1.73 1.59
C GLY A 316 17.25 1.07 0.92
N LEU A 317 16.83 -0.09 1.45
CA LEU A 317 15.69 -0.88 0.96
C LEU A 317 14.32 -0.29 1.39
N ALA A 318 14.23 0.39 2.53
CA ALA A 318 13.02 1.07 2.98
C ALA A 318 12.61 2.18 1.99
N HIS A 319 13.58 2.98 1.52
CA HIS A 319 13.34 3.99 0.48
C HIS A 319 12.86 3.37 -0.83
N THR A 320 13.44 2.24 -1.21
CA THR A 320 13.08 1.51 -2.43
C THR A 320 11.65 1.00 -2.36
N ARG A 321 11.23 0.45 -1.20
CA ARG A 321 9.84 0.04 -0.95
C ARG A 321 8.88 1.21 -1.05
N ALA A 322 9.16 2.34 -0.39
CA ALA A 322 8.29 3.51 -0.42
C ALA A 322 8.08 4.06 -1.85
N LEU A 323 9.11 4.04 -2.69
CA LEU A 323 8.99 4.44 -4.11
C LEU A 323 8.10 3.48 -4.91
N ILE A 324 8.15 2.18 -4.61
CA ILE A 324 7.32 1.16 -5.27
C ILE A 324 5.86 1.23 -4.78
N GLU A 325 5.64 1.42 -3.48
CA GLU A 325 4.29 1.59 -2.91
C GLU A 325 3.63 2.87 -3.43
N LYS A 326 4.40 3.94 -3.65
CA LYS A 326 3.90 5.20 -4.23
C LYS A 326 3.31 5.03 -5.64
N ILE A 327 3.75 4.04 -6.40
CA ILE A 327 3.17 3.70 -7.71
C ILE A 327 2.12 2.59 -7.63
N GLY A 328 1.64 2.26 -6.43
CA GLY A 328 0.64 1.21 -6.20
C GLY A 328 1.21 -0.21 -6.37
N GLY A 329 2.53 -0.37 -6.32
CA GLY A 329 3.20 -1.66 -6.40
C GLY A 329 3.51 -2.26 -5.03
N ALA A 330 3.94 -3.52 -5.04
CA ALA A 330 4.45 -4.23 -3.86
C ALA A 330 5.89 -4.69 -4.11
N LEU A 331 6.71 -4.67 -3.06
CA LEU A 331 8.07 -5.22 -3.05
C LEU A 331 8.13 -6.38 -2.06
N ASP A 332 8.67 -7.50 -2.50
CA ASP A 332 8.84 -8.71 -1.70
C ASP A 332 10.29 -9.22 -1.83
N ILE A 333 10.74 -9.99 -0.84
CA ILE A 333 12.11 -10.50 -0.78
C ILE A 333 12.14 -11.96 -0.35
N ASP A 334 12.76 -12.80 -1.17
CA ASP A 334 13.09 -14.18 -0.86
C ASP A 334 14.60 -14.33 -0.82
N SER A 335 15.15 -14.92 0.24
CA SER A 335 16.60 -15.12 0.34
C SER A 335 16.94 -16.40 1.06
N LEU A 336 18.06 -17.01 0.66
CA LEU A 336 18.63 -18.17 1.33
C LEU A 336 20.12 -17.91 1.54
N SER A 337 20.56 -18.01 2.80
CA SER A 337 21.97 -17.86 3.16
C SER A 337 22.85 -18.81 2.35
N GLY A 338 23.92 -18.27 1.77
CA GLY A 338 24.86 -18.95 0.89
C GLY A 338 24.38 -19.20 -0.54
N LYS A 339 23.10 -18.97 -0.88
CA LYS A 339 22.54 -19.25 -2.22
C LYS A 339 22.14 -18.01 -3.01
N GLY A 340 21.94 -16.88 -2.34
CA GLY A 340 21.61 -15.60 -2.97
C GLY A 340 20.25 -15.05 -2.56
N THR A 341 19.87 -13.92 -3.15
CA THR A 341 18.63 -13.18 -2.84
C THR A 341 17.81 -12.95 -4.11
N THR A 342 16.49 -12.93 -3.97
CA THR A 342 15.53 -12.59 -5.03
C THR A 342 14.58 -11.51 -4.52
N LEU A 343 14.62 -10.34 -5.15
CA LEU A 343 13.67 -9.26 -4.92
C LEU A 343 12.61 -9.28 -6.01
N LYS A 344 11.34 -9.26 -5.61
CA LYS A 344 10.18 -9.33 -6.50
C LYS A 344 9.36 -8.05 -6.40
N ILE A 345 9.21 -7.37 -7.52
CA ILE A 345 8.43 -6.15 -7.65
C ILE A 345 7.17 -6.46 -8.43
N LYS A 346 6.00 -6.16 -7.88
CA LYS A 346 4.70 -6.33 -8.52
C LYS A 346 4.07 -4.96 -8.74
N ILE A 347 3.75 -4.61 -9.98
CA ILE A 347 3.19 -3.29 -10.33
C ILE A 347 1.92 -3.48 -11.16
N PRO A 348 0.81 -2.82 -10.82
CA PRO A 348 -0.39 -2.82 -11.66
C PRO A 348 -0.11 -2.23 -13.05
N LEU A 349 -0.69 -2.82 -14.10
CA LEU A 349 -0.54 -2.31 -15.48
C LEU A 349 -1.35 -1.04 -15.77
N THR A 350 -2.30 -0.67 -14.91
CA THR A 350 -3.29 0.39 -15.18
C THR A 350 -2.81 1.77 -14.72
N LEU A 351 -3.44 2.85 -15.22
CA LEU A 351 -3.57 4.09 -14.44
C LEU A 351 -3.97 3.70 -13.01
N ALA A 352 -3.45 4.38 -12.00
CA ALA A 352 -3.71 4.08 -10.59
C ALA A 352 -5.20 4.27 -10.26
N ILE A 353 -6.03 3.30 -10.65
CA ILE A 353 -7.39 3.11 -10.19
C ILE A 353 -7.25 2.32 -8.91
N ILE A 354 -7.57 2.94 -7.79
CA ILE A 354 -7.53 2.29 -6.48
C ILE A 354 -8.93 2.33 -5.88
N PRO A 355 -9.37 1.28 -5.19
CA PRO A 355 -10.57 1.36 -4.37
C PRO A 355 -10.28 2.25 -3.16
N ALA A 356 -11.15 3.22 -2.90
CA ALA A 356 -11.03 4.14 -1.78
C ALA A 356 -12.38 4.33 -1.09
N LEU A 357 -12.35 4.39 0.25
CA LEU A 357 -13.50 4.77 1.05
C LEU A 357 -13.64 6.30 1.00
N ILE A 358 -14.83 6.78 0.64
CA ILE A 358 -15.13 8.20 0.66
C ILE A 358 -15.62 8.59 2.06
N VAL A 359 -15.04 9.63 2.62
CA VAL A 359 -15.37 10.17 3.95
C VAL A 359 -15.54 11.69 3.86
N SER A 360 -16.27 12.30 4.78
CA SER A 360 -16.34 13.77 4.87
C SER A 360 -15.76 14.32 6.17
N SER A 361 -15.24 15.53 6.07
CA SER A 361 -14.94 16.42 7.19
C SER A 361 -15.48 17.81 6.86
N GLY A 362 -16.53 18.22 7.57
CA GLY A 362 -17.38 19.36 7.24
C GLY A 362 -18.11 19.14 5.92
N GLU A 363 -17.99 20.13 5.04
CA GLU A 363 -18.58 20.10 3.69
C GLU A 363 -17.67 19.42 2.66
N ASN A 364 -16.43 19.06 3.03
CA ASN A 364 -15.44 18.53 2.09
C ASN A 364 -15.38 17.00 2.14
N HIS A 365 -15.26 16.38 0.97
CA HIS A 365 -15.03 14.95 0.82
C HIS A 365 -13.54 14.61 0.65
N PHE A 366 -13.16 13.45 1.19
CA PHE A 366 -11.81 12.89 1.15
C PHE A 366 -11.87 11.40 0.81
N ALA A 367 -10.83 10.90 0.16
CA ALA A 367 -10.68 9.49 -0.17
C ALA A 367 -9.60 8.86 0.71
N ILE A 368 -9.90 7.70 1.28
CA ILE A 368 -8.94 6.88 2.02
C ILE A 368 -8.71 5.58 1.23
N PRO A 369 -7.47 5.26 0.83
CA PRO A 369 -7.18 3.99 0.16
C PRO A 369 -7.69 2.80 0.99
N GLN A 370 -8.49 1.92 0.40
CA GLN A 370 -9.14 0.82 1.13
C GLN A 370 -8.12 -0.13 1.77
N ILE A 371 -6.96 -0.32 1.12
CA ILE A 371 -5.87 -1.16 1.63
C ILE A 371 -5.34 -0.72 3.00
N SER A 372 -5.53 0.54 3.36
CA SER A 372 -5.08 1.10 4.65
C SER A 372 -6.15 1.02 5.74
N ILE A 373 -7.35 0.56 5.42
CA ILE A 373 -8.51 0.52 6.33
C ILE A 373 -8.62 -0.88 6.93
N LYS A 374 -8.61 -0.97 8.26
CA LYS A 374 -8.75 -2.23 9.00
C LYS A 374 -10.21 -2.51 9.35
N GLU A 375 -10.89 -1.53 9.95
CA GLU A 375 -12.31 -1.62 10.31
C GLU A 375 -12.93 -0.22 10.44
N LEU A 376 -14.26 -0.17 10.44
CA LEU A 376 -15.06 1.04 10.58
C LEU A 376 -15.87 0.95 11.86
N ILE A 377 -15.85 2.00 12.67
CA ILE A 377 -16.53 2.04 13.96
C ILE A 377 -17.46 3.25 13.96
N HIS A 378 -18.73 2.99 14.29
CA HIS A 378 -19.72 4.02 14.55
C HIS A 378 -20.03 4.04 16.04
N LEU A 379 -19.96 5.21 16.66
CA LEU A 379 -20.31 5.40 18.07
C LEU A 379 -21.48 6.35 18.18
N ASP A 380 -22.56 5.86 18.78
CA ASP A 380 -23.71 6.69 19.18
C ASP A 380 -23.35 7.55 20.40
N GLU A 381 -24.03 8.69 20.56
CA GLU A 381 -23.80 9.69 21.61
C GLU A 381 -23.65 9.14 23.05
N LYS A 382 -24.36 8.06 23.38
CA LYS A 382 -24.31 7.43 24.71
C LYS A 382 -23.03 6.62 24.94
N LEU A 383 -22.47 5.99 23.90
CA LEU A 383 -21.26 5.18 23.95
C LEU A 383 -19.99 6.03 23.82
N CYS A 384 -20.08 7.18 23.15
CA CYS A 384 -18.98 8.14 22.99
C CYS A 384 -18.36 8.58 24.32
N ARG A 385 -19.18 8.85 25.35
CA ARG A 385 -18.71 9.35 26.66
C ARG A 385 -18.05 8.28 27.53
N SER A 386 -18.31 7.01 27.29
CA SER A 386 -17.74 5.89 28.08
C SER A 386 -16.51 5.26 27.44
N SER A 387 -16.31 5.45 26.13
CA SER A 387 -15.31 4.68 25.36
C SER A 387 -14.16 5.52 24.81
N ILE A 388 -14.24 6.87 24.89
CA ILE A 388 -13.16 7.79 24.54
C ILE A 388 -12.50 8.30 25.81
N GLU A 389 -11.22 8.00 25.98
CA GLU A 389 -10.38 8.41 27.10
C GLU A 389 -9.43 9.53 26.62
N GLU A 390 -9.25 10.58 27.41
CA GLU A 390 -8.27 11.64 27.13
C GLU A 390 -7.07 11.48 28.05
N ILE A 391 -5.89 11.28 27.46
CA ILE A 391 -4.63 11.08 28.18
C ILE A 391 -3.62 12.07 27.63
N ALA A 392 -3.09 12.94 28.50
CA ALA A 392 -2.10 13.97 28.15
C ALA A 392 -2.47 14.86 26.94
N GLY A 393 -3.77 15.17 26.78
CA GLY A 393 -4.27 16.02 25.68
C GLY A 393 -4.46 15.31 24.34
N SER A 394 -4.26 13.99 24.30
CA SER A 394 -4.57 13.12 23.16
C SER A 394 -5.77 12.22 23.48
N GLN A 395 -6.65 12.01 22.51
CA GLN A 395 -7.83 11.17 22.67
C GLN A 395 -7.52 9.74 22.24
N PHE A 396 -8.04 8.77 22.99
CA PHE A 396 -7.89 7.36 22.74
C PHE A 396 -9.26 6.70 22.75
N TYR A 397 -9.47 5.73 21.88
CA TYR A 397 -10.64 4.86 21.88
C TYR A 397 -10.24 3.48 22.35
N ARG A 398 -10.95 2.92 23.33
CA ARG A 398 -10.68 1.57 23.83
C ARG A 398 -11.31 0.54 22.89
N LEU A 399 -10.56 0.11 21.89
CA LEU A 399 -10.97 -0.92 20.94
C LEU A 399 -10.55 -2.29 21.44
N ARG A 400 -11.52 -3.09 21.91
CA ARG A 400 -11.32 -4.46 22.41
C ARG A 400 -10.21 -4.54 23.48
N GLY A 401 -10.19 -3.58 24.41
CA GLY A 401 -9.22 -3.49 25.50
C GLY A 401 -7.95 -2.70 25.17
N ASN A 402 -7.62 -2.52 23.89
CA ASN A 402 -6.45 -1.77 23.45
C ASN A 402 -6.75 -0.28 23.25
N LEU A 403 -5.82 0.58 23.64
CA LEU A 403 -5.92 2.03 23.43
C LEU A 403 -5.55 2.35 21.97
N LEU A 404 -6.56 2.70 21.18
CA LEU A 404 -6.39 3.18 19.82
C LEU A 404 -6.27 4.71 19.83
N PRO A 405 -5.14 5.30 19.44
CA PRO A 405 -5.01 6.76 19.38
C PRO A 405 -5.98 7.32 18.34
N LEU A 406 -6.73 8.36 18.71
CA LEU A 406 -7.69 9.03 17.85
C LEU A 406 -7.13 10.34 17.32
N VAL A 407 -7.38 10.57 16.04
CA VAL A 407 -6.97 11.77 15.32
C VAL A 407 -8.18 12.32 14.61
N ARG A 408 -8.56 13.56 14.88
CA ARG A 408 -9.71 14.17 14.22
C ARG A 408 -9.29 14.85 12.92
N LEU A 409 -9.86 14.41 11.80
CA LEU A 409 -9.52 14.92 10.47
C LEU A 409 -9.72 16.45 10.39
N ASN A 410 -10.79 16.96 11.02
CA ASN A 410 -11.09 18.39 11.09
C ASN A 410 -9.99 19.22 11.80
N ARG A 411 -9.38 18.68 12.87
CA ARG A 411 -8.30 19.34 13.64
C ARG A 411 -7.02 19.40 12.85
N ILE A 412 -6.74 18.37 12.05
CA ILE A 412 -5.56 18.30 11.18
C ILE A 412 -5.64 19.30 10.02
N LEU A 413 -6.84 19.55 9.48
CA LEU A 413 -7.06 20.38 8.30
C LEU A 413 -7.26 21.89 8.60
N HIS A 414 -7.12 22.31 9.86
CA HIS A 414 -7.32 23.67 10.37
C HIS A 414 -8.67 24.32 10.04
N LYS A 415 -9.63 24.21 10.97
CA LYS A 415 -10.74 25.16 11.11
C LYS A 415 -11.22 25.21 12.57
N ASP A 416 -11.18 26.39 13.17
CA ASP A 416 -11.90 26.72 14.41
C ASP A 416 -13.41 26.62 14.14
N LEU A 417 -14.05 25.47 14.39
CA LEU A 417 -15.51 25.36 14.43
C LEU A 417 -15.97 24.29 15.44
N ASN A 418 -17.00 24.71 16.18
CA ASN A 418 -17.71 24.06 17.28
C ASN A 418 -17.72 22.52 17.31
N GLU A 419 -17.27 21.99 18.44
CA GLU A 419 -17.54 20.63 18.89
C GLU A 419 -19.03 20.47 19.18
N SER A 420 -19.74 19.67 18.37
CA SER A 420 -20.84 18.80 18.80
C SER A 420 -21.52 18.11 17.60
N SER A 421 -20.89 17.07 17.06
CA SER A 421 -21.67 15.94 16.54
C SER A 421 -21.88 14.96 17.70
N SER A 422 -23.11 14.53 17.91
CA SER A 422 -23.49 13.52 18.90
C SER A 422 -22.89 12.15 18.55
N ASP A 423 -22.75 11.88 17.26
CA ASP A 423 -22.23 10.61 16.74
C ASP A 423 -20.81 10.78 16.22
N LEU A 424 -19.99 9.75 16.45
CA LEU A 424 -18.58 9.72 16.10
C LEU A 424 -18.32 8.56 15.14
N ASN A 425 -17.84 8.89 13.93
CA ASN A 425 -17.40 7.91 12.96
C ASN A 425 -15.87 7.80 13.01
N ILE A 426 -15.36 6.59 13.25
CA ILE A 426 -13.93 6.31 13.37
C ILE A 426 -13.54 5.30 12.28
N VAL A 427 -12.62 5.70 11.42
CA VAL A 427 -11.96 4.82 10.45
C VAL A 427 -10.68 4.32 11.07
N VAL A 428 -10.56 3.01 11.34
CA VAL A 428 -9.34 2.43 11.89
C VAL A 428 -8.35 2.21 10.75
N LEU A 429 -7.26 2.96 10.78
CA LEU A 429 -6.22 2.95 9.75
C LEU A 429 -4.97 2.22 10.25
N GLN A 430 -4.31 1.50 9.35
CA GLN A 430 -3.04 0.85 9.59
C GLN A 430 -1.92 1.62 8.86
N ALA A 431 -0.95 2.13 9.63
CA ALA A 431 0.28 2.73 9.12
C ALA A 431 1.47 1.86 9.56
N GLU A 432 2.03 1.09 8.63
CA GLU A 432 3.06 0.08 8.92
C GLU A 432 2.63 -0.87 10.06
N THR A 433 3.26 -0.77 11.23
CA THR A 433 2.97 -1.58 12.43
C THR A 433 1.94 -0.94 13.36
N ASN A 434 1.69 0.37 13.23
CA ASN A 434 0.85 1.12 14.17
C ASN A 434 -0.56 1.35 13.61
N ALA A 435 -1.57 1.05 14.42
CA ALA A 435 -2.96 1.35 14.12
C ALA A 435 -3.38 2.66 14.81
N PHE A 436 -4.20 3.47 14.13
CA PHE A 436 -4.80 4.67 14.71
C PHE A 436 -6.22 4.86 14.17
N GLY A 437 -7.06 5.54 14.94
CA GLY A 437 -8.41 5.90 14.54
C GLY A 437 -8.44 7.29 13.92
N LEU A 438 -8.88 7.41 12.68
CA LEU A 438 -9.21 8.69 12.06
C LEU A 438 -10.69 8.99 12.29
N VAL A 439 -10.96 10.02 13.08
CA VAL A 439 -12.32 10.51 13.31
C VAL A 439 -12.75 11.39 12.14
N VAL A 440 -13.88 11.04 11.54
CA VAL A 440 -14.49 11.71 10.40
C VAL A 440 -15.95 12.04 10.71
N ASP A 441 -16.56 12.92 9.92
CA ASP A 441 -17.95 13.33 10.18
C ASP A 441 -18.93 12.32 9.60
N LYS A 442 -18.70 11.85 8.37
CA LYS A 442 -19.51 10.80 7.72
C LYS A 442 -18.63 9.86 6.92
N ILE A 443 -19.08 8.62 6.86
CA ILE A 443 -18.52 7.57 6.01
C ILE A 443 -19.54 7.30 4.91
N TYR A 444 -19.07 7.32 3.67
CA TYR A 444 -19.84 6.96 2.48
C TYR A 444 -19.40 5.56 1.99
N GLN A 445 -19.73 5.24 0.75
CA GLN A 445 -19.36 3.98 0.12
C GLN A 445 -17.90 3.96 -0.37
N THR A 446 -17.44 2.76 -0.73
CA THR A 446 -16.17 2.57 -1.43
C THR A 446 -16.38 2.81 -2.91
N GLU A 447 -15.50 3.60 -3.55
CA GLU A 447 -15.52 3.86 -4.99
C GLU A 447 -14.16 3.57 -5.62
N GLU A 448 -14.16 3.17 -6.89
CA GLU A 448 -12.95 3.10 -7.70
C GLU A 448 -12.57 4.50 -8.18
N ILE A 449 -11.44 5.01 -7.68
CA ILE A 449 -10.99 6.37 -7.97
C ILE A 449 -9.73 6.38 -8.84
N VAL A 450 -9.64 7.32 -9.78
CA VAL A 450 -8.44 7.53 -10.59
C VAL A 450 -7.52 8.50 -9.84
N VAL A 451 -6.35 8.02 -9.40
CA VAL A 451 -5.36 8.84 -8.69
C VAL A 451 -4.64 9.76 -9.66
N LYS A 452 -4.78 11.07 -9.44
CA LYS A 452 -3.96 12.11 -10.08
C LYS A 452 -2.90 12.59 -9.11
N THR A 453 -1.63 12.46 -9.51
CA THR A 453 -0.50 12.92 -8.70
C THR A 453 -0.49 14.45 -8.63
N LEU A 454 -0.39 15.01 -7.42
CA LEU A 454 -0.26 16.45 -7.22
C LEU A 454 1.12 16.95 -7.70
N GLN A 455 1.15 18.06 -8.44
CA GLN A 455 2.38 18.63 -9.00
C GLN A 455 3.28 19.25 -7.90
N ASN A 456 4.55 19.49 -8.23
CA ASN A 456 5.64 19.83 -7.29
C ASN A 456 5.36 20.94 -6.26
N LEU A 457 4.44 21.88 -6.50
CA LEU A 457 4.09 22.91 -5.52
C LEU A 457 3.28 22.38 -4.31
N LEU A 458 2.58 21.25 -4.47
CA LEU A 458 1.75 20.63 -3.43
C LEU A 458 2.39 19.36 -2.85
N ARG A 459 3.62 19.03 -3.26
CA ARG A 459 4.33 17.79 -2.90
C ARG A 459 4.80 17.75 -1.44
N ASN A 460 4.79 18.88 -0.75
CA ASN A 460 5.18 19.03 0.66
C ASN A 460 3.98 18.96 1.62
N MET A 461 2.80 18.58 1.14
CA MET A 461 1.67 18.29 2.02
C MET A 461 1.74 16.82 2.44
N ASP A 462 2.37 16.56 3.58
CA ASP A 462 2.49 15.21 4.16
C ASP A 462 1.12 14.54 4.42
N LEU A 463 0.02 15.29 4.34
CA LEU A 463 -1.33 14.80 4.61
C LEU A 463 -2.06 14.23 3.39
N ILE A 464 -1.55 14.46 2.18
CA ILE A 464 -2.27 14.18 0.94
C ILE A 464 -1.36 13.43 -0.05
N SER A 465 -1.80 12.25 -0.48
CA SER A 465 -1.08 11.40 -1.42
C SER A 465 -1.40 11.73 -2.88
N GLY A 466 -2.58 12.30 -3.14
CA GLY A 466 -3.04 12.67 -4.47
C GLY A 466 -4.39 13.35 -4.47
N ALA A 467 -4.98 13.52 -5.66
CA ALA A 467 -6.34 13.98 -5.83
C ALA A 467 -7.07 13.10 -6.85
N THR A 468 -8.39 13.08 -6.79
CA THR A 468 -9.22 12.43 -7.79
C THR A 468 -10.43 13.30 -8.12
N ILE A 469 -11.12 12.97 -9.20
CA ILE A 469 -12.34 13.64 -9.64
C ILE A 469 -13.45 12.61 -9.48
N MET A 470 -14.45 12.90 -8.66
CA MET A 470 -15.63 12.05 -8.47
C MET A 470 -16.54 12.09 -9.70
N GLY A 471 -17.49 11.15 -9.79
CA GLY A 471 -18.42 11.06 -10.91
C GLY A 471 -19.28 12.31 -11.12
N ASP A 472 -19.50 13.12 -10.09
CA ASP A 472 -20.21 14.40 -10.16
C ASP A 472 -19.32 15.60 -10.55
N GLY A 473 -18.02 15.37 -10.76
CA GLY A 473 -17.04 16.40 -11.06
C GLY A 473 -16.40 17.04 -9.83
N GLU A 474 -16.78 16.65 -8.61
CA GLU A 474 -16.14 17.13 -7.39
C GLU A 474 -14.68 16.65 -7.32
N ILE A 475 -13.75 17.57 -7.01
CA ILE A 475 -12.35 17.22 -6.80
C ILE A 475 -12.16 16.90 -5.32
N ILE A 476 -11.78 15.66 -5.03
CA ILE A 476 -11.53 15.21 -3.66
C ILE A 476 -10.06 14.82 -3.47
N LEU A 477 -9.55 15.03 -2.27
CA LEU A 477 -8.16 14.75 -1.92
C LEU A 477 -8.03 13.34 -1.36
N ILE A 478 -6.97 12.64 -1.75
CA ILE A 478 -6.66 11.31 -1.26
C ILE A 478 -5.72 11.47 -0.07
N LEU A 479 -6.14 10.98 1.10
CA LEU A 479 -5.38 11.11 2.33
C LEU A 479 -4.13 10.23 2.30
N ASP A 480 -3.02 10.78 2.78
CA ASP A 480 -1.80 10.01 3.05
C ASP A 480 -1.84 9.47 4.49
N VAL A 481 -2.10 8.18 4.62
CA VAL A 481 -2.21 7.50 5.92
C VAL A 481 -0.90 7.55 6.70
N MET A 482 0.24 7.48 6.01
CA MET A 482 1.56 7.52 6.66
C MET A 482 1.86 8.89 7.23
N GLY A 483 1.58 9.95 6.48
CA GLY A 483 1.79 11.30 6.98
C GLY A 483 0.73 11.77 7.99
N LEU A 484 -0.49 11.23 7.92
CA LEU A 484 -1.48 11.35 9.00
C LEU A 484 -0.95 10.72 10.29
N ALA A 485 -0.39 9.50 10.22
CA ALA A 485 0.18 8.82 11.38
C ALA A 485 1.35 9.61 11.99
N LYS A 486 2.26 10.16 11.16
CA LYS A 486 3.39 10.97 11.64
C LYS A 486 2.91 12.22 12.40
N ASN A 487 1.92 12.94 11.88
CA ASN A 487 1.37 14.12 12.56
C ASN A 487 0.62 13.74 13.84
N ALA A 488 -0.11 12.63 13.82
CA ALA A 488 -0.84 12.12 14.97
C ALA A 488 0.07 11.65 16.12
N LEU A 489 1.12 10.89 15.80
CA LEU A 489 2.04 10.30 16.77
C LEU A 489 3.06 11.32 17.28
N SER A 490 3.39 12.36 16.51
CA SER A 490 4.30 13.43 16.97
C SER A 490 3.68 14.31 18.07
N VAL A 491 2.35 14.48 18.08
CA VAL A 491 1.62 15.16 19.18
C VAL A 491 1.55 14.28 20.44
N ALA A 492 1.60 12.96 20.29
CA ALA A 492 1.65 11.98 21.40
C ALA A 492 3.09 11.65 21.86
N GLY A 493 4.12 12.11 21.12
CA GLY A 493 5.50 11.61 21.17
C GLY A 493 6.27 11.90 22.47
N GLU A 494 5.88 12.90 23.26
CA GLU A 494 6.50 13.08 24.60
C GLU A 494 5.88 12.15 25.66
N THR A 495 4.74 11.53 25.37
CA THR A 495 4.00 10.71 26.34
C THR A 495 3.91 9.24 25.97
N GLN A 496 4.15 8.83 24.71
CA GLN A 496 4.15 7.41 24.34
C GLN A 496 5.29 6.64 25.02
N ASP A 497 6.53 7.15 24.99
CA ASP A 497 7.64 6.52 25.71
C ASP A 497 7.44 6.54 27.23
N ARG A 498 6.81 7.60 27.78
CA ARG A 498 6.53 7.66 29.22
C ARG A 498 5.33 6.83 29.66
N LEU A 499 4.29 6.66 28.84
CA LEU A 499 3.11 5.85 29.17
C LEU A 499 3.37 4.37 28.91
N ILE A 500 4.14 4.01 27.87
CA ILE A 500 4.59 2.64 27.62
C ILE A 500 5.62 2.24 28.70
N THR A 501 6.53 3.13 29.11
CA THR A 501 7.55 2.84 30.14
C THR A 501 7.03 2.94 31.59
N SER A 502 5.99 3.74 31.87
CA SER A 502 5.36 3.79 33.21
C SER A 502 4.24 2.76 33.41
N ALA A 503 3.62 2.26 32.34
CA ALA A 503 2.71 1.12 32.42
C ALA A 503 3.44 -0.24 32.52
N SER A 504 4.73 -0.28 32.19
CA SER A 504 5.56 -1.50 32.27
C SER A 504 6.32 -1.67 33.58
N LEU A 505 6.10 -0.80 34.57
CA LEU A 505 6.59 -1.01 35.94
C LEU A 505 5.41 -1.20 36.90
N GLN A 506 5.09 -2.48 37.10
CA GLN A 506 4.16 -3.01 38.10
C GLN A 506 2.67 -2.75 37.89
N GLU A 507 2.05 -3.47 36.96
CA GLU A 507 0.70 -4.02 37.17
C GLU A 507 0.54 -5.30 36.33
N GLU A 508 0.11 -6.39 36.97
CA GLU A 508 -0.20 -7.65 36.29
C GLU A 508 -1.28 -7.38 35.21
N HIS A 509 -0.88 -7.40 33.93
CA HIS A 509 -1.80 -7.18 32.81
C HIS A 509 -2.97 -8.17 32.87
N LYS A 510 -4.14 -7.62 33.15
CA LYS A 510 -5.41 -8.30 33.24
C LYS A 510 -6.22 -7.98 31.99
N GLU A 511 -5.84 -8.60 30.88
CA GLU A 511 -6.52 -8.45 29.59
C GLU A 511 -7.98 -8.90 29.70
N THR A 512 -8.92 -8.02 29.36
CA THR A 512 -10.35 -8.33 29.31
C THR A 512 -10.68 -9.02 27.99
N GLN A 513 -11.15 -10.26 28.07
CA GLN A 513 -11.49 -11.09 26.90
C GLN A 513 -13.00 -11.30 26.84
N ALA A 514 -13.55 -11.33 25.62
CA ALA A 514 -14.95 -11.67 25.39
C ALA A 514 -15.15 -13.18 25.54
N MET A 515 -16.12 -13.57 26.36
CA MET A 515 -16.36 -14.94 26.79
C MET A 515 -17.83 -15.30 26.56
N LEU A 516 -18.09 -16.38 25.84
CA LEU A 516 -19.41 -16.98 25.72
C LEU A 516 -19.75 -17.74 27.01
N ILE A 517 -20.83 -17.36 27.69
CA ILE A 517 -21.31 -18.07 28.86
C ILE A 517 -22.24 -19.18 28.43
N VAL A 518 -21.91 -20.41 28.82
CA VAL A 518 -22.72 -21.59 28.56
C VAL A 518 -23.02 -22.33 29.86
N SER A 519 -24.17 -22.98 29.93
CA SER A 519 -24.53 -23.88 31.02
C SER A 519 -24.15 -25.32 30.68
N LEU A 520 -23.70 -26.05 31.69
CA LEU A 520 -23.44 -27.50 31.62
C LEU A 520 -24.54 -28.33 32.29
N GLY A 521 -25.61 -27.67 32.77
CA GLY A 521 -26.72 -28.21 33.53
C GLY A 521 -27.40 -27.10 34.34
N GLU A 522 -28.35 -27.43 35.21
CA GLU A 522 -29.18 -26.43 35.90
C GLU A 522 -28.38 -25.46 36.80
N ASN A 523 -27.29 -25.94 37.41
CA ASN A 523 -26.56 -25.19 38.45
C ASN A 523 -25.09 -24.91 38.12
N ARG A 524 -24.63 -25.16 36.88
CA ARG A 524 -23.22 -24.92 36.51
C ARG A 524 -23.12 -24.14 35.20
N ARG A 525 -22.57 -22.93 35.31
CA ARG A 525 -22.19 -22.08 34.18
C ARG A 525 -20.68 -22.03 34.06
N ILE A 526 -20.22 -21.91 32.83
CA ILE A 526 -18.81 -21.82 32.47
C ILE A 526 -18.65 -20.80 31.35
N ALA A 527 -17.42 -20.40 31.12
CA ALA A 527 -17.04 -19.48 30.06
C ALA A 527 -16.20 -20.19 29.00
N ILE A 528 -16.47 -19.86 27.75
CA ILE A 528 -15.69 -20.25 26.57
C ILE A 528 -15.15 -18.96 25.95
N ARG A 529 -13.86 -18.89 25.63
CA ARG A 529 -13.32 -17.72 24.92
C ARG A 529 -14.00 -17.59 23.57
N LEU A 530 -14.47 -16.39 23.24
CA LEU A 530 -15.16 -16.17 21.98
C LEU A 530 -14.26 -16.43 20.76
N SER A 531 -12.95 -16.24 20.91
CA SER A 531 -11.94 -16.59 19.89
C SER A 531 -11.91 -18.08 19.54
N ASP A 532 -12.33 -18.94 20.48
CA ASP A 532 -12.37 -20.39 20.29
C ASP A 532 -13.71 -20.83 19.66
N VAL A 533 -14.65 -19.91 19.42
CA VAL A 533 -15.96 -20.19 18.83
C VAL A 533 -15.96 -19.78 17.37
N ALA A 534 -16.09 -20.76 16.47
CA ALA A 534 -16.28 -20.48 15.05
C ALA A 534 -17.72 -20.06 14.74
N ARG A 535 -18.71 -20.78 15.32
CA ARG A 535 -20.14 -20.48 15.21
C ARG A 535 -20.96 -21.25 16.25
N LEU A 536 -22.24 -20.89 16.40
CA LEU A 536 -23.21 -21.58 17.24
C LEU A 536 -24.23 -22.27 16.34
N GLU A 537 -24.56 -23.52 16.63
CA GLU A 537 -25.51 -24.32 15.87
C GLU A 537 -26.54 -24.96 16.80
N GLU A 538 -27.71 -25.26 16.25
CA GLU A 538 -28.77 -26.02 16.92
C GLU A 538 -29.01 -27.30 16.11
N VAL A 539 -28.78 -28.45 16.74
CA VAL A 539 -28.79 -29.76 16.08
C VAL A 539 -29.94 -30.59 16.62
N LYS A 540 -30.75 -31.18 15.74
CA LYS A 540 -31.82 -32.07 16.19
C LYS A 540 -31.25 -33.39 16.66
N ARG A 541 -31.78 -33.91 17.76
CA ARG A 541 -31.35 -35.21 18.30
C ARG A 541 -31.54 -36.36 17.31
N SER A 542 -32.56 -36.27 16.44
CA SER A 542 -32.80 -37.26 15.38
C SER A 542 -31.75 -37.27 14.26
N GLU A 543 -30.92 -36.22 14.17
CA GLU A 543 -29.85 -36.08 13.17
C GLU A 543 -28.49 -36.57 13.70
N LEU A 544 -28.44 -37.03 14.97
CA LEU A 544 -27.23 -37.60 15.54
C LEU A 544 -26.96 -39.00 15.00
N GLU A 545 -25.78 -39.17 14.42
CA GLU A 545 -25.26 -40.45 13.94
C GLU A 545 -24.04 -40.87 14.77
N PHE A 546 -23.61 -42.12 14.58
CA PHE A 546 -22.40 -42.64 15.21
C PHE A 546 -21.37 -43.02 14.15
N SER A 547 -20.15 -42.50 14.32
CA SER A 547 -18.96 -42.95 13.61
C SER A 547 -18.02 -43.61 14.61
N GLY A 548 -17.99 -44.95 14.62
CA GLY A 548 -17.29 -45.73 15.64
C GLY A 548 -17.91 -45.52 17.02
N THR A 549 -17.11 -45.05 17.99
CA THR A 549 -17.54 -44.70 19.36
C THR A 549 -17.97 -43.24 19.51
N THR A 550 -17.85 -42.44 18.46
CA THR A 550 -18.04 -40.99 18.49
C THR A 550 -19.38 -40.60 17.88
N GLN A 551 -20.11 -39.71 18.56
CA GLN A 551 -21.32 -39.10 18.02
C GLN A 551 -20.93 -38.05 16.99
N VAL A 552 -21.63 -38.04 15.85
CA VAL A 552 -21.39 -37.11 14.75
C VAL A 552 -22.71 -36.54 14.23
N VAL A 553 -22.65 -35.40 13.56
CA VAL A 553 -23.76 -34.87 12.75
C VAL A 553 -23.25 -34.57 11.34
N GLN A 554 -24.06 -34.88 10.34
CA GLN A 554 -23.78 -34.48 8.96
C GLN A 554 -24.37 -33.08 8.72
N TYR A 555 -23.53 -32.12 8.37
CA TYR A 555 -23.95 -30.75 8.14
C TYR A 555 -23.21 -30.16 6.93
N ARG A 556 -23.96 -29.72 5.90
CA ARG A 556 -23.43 -29.12 4.66
C ARG A 556 -22.27 -29.91 4.03
N ASP A 557 -22.48 -31.22 3.86
CA ASP A 557 -21.52 -32.18 3.30
C ASP A 557 -20.26 -32.45 4.14
N GLU A 558 -20.19 -31.96 5.38
CA GLU A 558 -19.14 -32.28 6.36
C GLU A 558 -19.68 -33.15 7.51
N ILE A 559 -18.82 -34.03 8.04
CA ILE A 559 -19.09 -34.81 9.25
C ILE A 559 -18.47 -34.08 10.43
N ILE A 560 -19.31 -33.59 11.34
CA ILE A 560 -18.88 -32.87 12.54
C ILE A 560 -18.92 -33.83 13.72
N PRO A 561 -17.77 -34.23 14.30
CA PRO A 561 -17.76 -34.99 15.54
C PRO A 561 -18.20 -34.11 16.70
N LEU A 562 -19.01 -34.70 17.58
CA LEU A 562 -19.64 -34.04 18.70
C LEU A 562 -19.04 -34.54 20.02
N LEU A 563 -18.68 -33.58 20.86
CA LEU A 563 -18.14 -33.80 22.19
C LEU A 563 -19.09 -33.24 23.25
N ASP A 564 -19.51 -34.11 24.16
CA ASP A 564 -20.42 -33.77 25.25
C ASP A 564 -19.64 -33.13 26.42
N ILE A 565 -19.73 -31.80 26.55
CA ILE A 565 -19.03 -31.06 27.60
C ILE A 565 -19.59 -31.38 29.00
N PRO A 566 -20.92 -31.43 29.24
CA PRO A 566 -21.46 -31.85 30.54
C PRO A 566 -20.87 -33.17 31.08
N LYS A 567 -20.73 -34.19 30.21
CA LYS A 567 -20.11 -35.47 30.59
C LYS A 567 -18.66 -35.34 31.06
N LEU A 568 -17.88 -34.45 30.44
CA LEU A 568 -16.47 -34.23 30.82
C LEU A 568 -16.30 -33.65 32.23
N PHE A 569 -17.29 -32.91 32.72
CA PHE A 569 -17.26 -32.24 34.03
C PHE A 569 -18.02 -33.01 35.13
N ASN A 570 -18.22 -34.33 34.94
CA ASN A 570 -18.97 -35.22 35.86
C ASN A 570 -20.34 -34.66 36.27
N GLN A 571 -20.96 -33.83 35.41
CA GLN A 571 -22.35 -33.48 35.62
C GLN A 571 -23.18 -34.72 35.32
N PRO A 572 -24.28 -34.98 36.07
CA PRO A 572 -25.23 -36.00 35.64
C PRO A 572 -25.55 -35.72 34.18
N PRO A 573 -25.61 -36.74 33.30
CA PRO A 573 -25.85 -36.50 31.89
C PRO A 573 -27.07 -35.59 31.80
N ALA A 574 -26.87 -34.35 31.38
CA ALA A 574 -27.94 -33.42 31.06
C ALA A 574 -28.61 -33.84 29.74
N LEU A 575 -28.63 -35.14 29.47
CA LEU A 575 -29.68 -35.78 28.72
C LEU A 575 -30.92 -35.72 29.61
N GLN A 576 -31.59 -34.57 29.65
CA GLN A 576 -33.04 -34.68 29.69
C GLN A 576 -33.41 -35.41 28.40
N GLU A 577 -34.01 -36.59 28.52
CA GLU A 577 -34.52 -37.40 27.40
C GLU A 577 -35.62 -36.67 26.59
N THR A 578 -35.81 -35.35 26.79
CA THR A 578 -36.98 -34.58 26.37
C THR A 578 -36.68 -33.41 25.43
N ASP A 579 -35.43 -32.93 25.30
CA ASP A 579 -35.12 -31.84 24.37
C ASP A 579 -34.82 -32.38 22.97
N GLU A 580 -35.66 -31.98 22.01
CA GLU A 580 -35.54 -32.36 20.59
C GLU A 580 -34.33 -31.70 19.90
N ASN A 581 -33.90 -30.54 20.42
CA ASN A 581 -32.82 -29.73 19.87
C ASN A 581 -31.66 -29.61 20.86
N LEU A 582 -30.43 -29.72 20.36
CA LEU A 582 -29.19 -29.61 21.12
C LEU A 582 -28.44 -28.36 20.69
N GLU A 583 -27.97 -27.57 21.66
CA GLU A 583 -27.12 -26.42 21.37
C GLU A 583 -25.64 -26.84 21.29
N VAL A 584 -25.03 -26.48 20.16
CA VAL A 584 -23.66 -26.91 19.81
C VAL A 584 -22.80 -25.69 19.54
N VAL A 585 -21.72 -25.57 20.30
CA VAL A 585 -20.65 -24.59 20.04
C VAL A 585 -19.66 -25.22 19.08
N VAL A 586 -19.52 -24.69 17.87
CA VAL A 586 -18.59 -25.22 16.87
C VAL A 586 -17.23 -24.55 17.03
N HIS A 587 -16.20 -25.37 17.21
CA HIS A 587 -14.79 -24.99 17.25
C HIS A 587 -14.08 -25.45 15.98
N LEU A 588 -13.13 -24.66 15.48
CA LEU A 588 -12.29 -25.03 14.33
C LEU A 588 -10.90 -25.43 14.81
N HIS A 589 -10.51 -26.68 14.58
CA HIS A 589 -9.17 -27.18 14.91
C HIS A 589 -8.50 -27.73 13.65
N GLU A 590 -7.34 -27.17 13.27
CA GLU A 590 -6.59 -27.53 12.05
C GLU A 590 -7.46 -27.57 10.77
N GLY A 591 -8.42 -26.65 10.65
CA GLY A 591 -9.32 -26.57 9.51
C GLY A 591 -10.50 -27.55 9.54
N LYS A 592 -10.69 -28.33 10.61
CA LYS A 592 -11.82 -29.25 10.80
C LYS A 592 -12.78 -28.73 11.87
N SER A 593 -14.08 -28.85 11.60
CA SER A 593 -15.15 -28.47 12.52
C SER A 593 -15.35 -29.55 13.60
N ILE A 594 -15.40 -29.16 14.87
CA ILE A 594 -15.73 -30.03 16.01
C ILE A 594 -16.84 -29.35 16.81
N GLY A 595 -17.91 -30.08 17.10
CA GLY A 595 -19.04 -29.54 17.87
C GLY A 595 -18.92 -29.87 19.36
N LEU A 596 -19.10 -28.87 20.22
CA LEU A 596 -19.12 -29.02 21.66
C LEU A 596 -20.58 -28.88 22.12
N ILE A 597 -21.19 -29.98 22.56
CA ILE A 597 -22.57 -29.97 23.06
C ILE A 597 -22.57 -29.34 24.44
N VAL A 598 -23.44 -28.34 24.62
CA VAL A 598 -23.68 -27.64 25.88
C VAL A 598 -25.17 -27.72 26.23
N HIS A 599 -25.54 -27.41 27.47
CA HIS A 599 -26.94 -27.46 27.89
C HIS A 599 -27.73 -26.24 27.39
N HIS A 600 -27.17 -25.04 27.53
CA HIS A 600 -27.78 -23.80 27.03
C HIS A 600 -26.72 -22.71 26.92
N ILE A 601 -26.73 -21.95 25.85
CA ILE A 601 -25.90 -20.78 25.56
C ILE A 601 -26.65 -19.56 26.09
N HIS A 602 -25.99 -18.75 26.92
CA HIS A 602 -26.63 -17.62 27.57
C HIS A 602 -26.35 -16.31 26.84
N ASP A 603 -25.15 -15.76 27.02
CA ASP A 603 -24.76 -14.45 26.50
C ASP A 603 -23.23 -14.34 26.44
N ILE A 604 -22.72 -13.30 25.78
CA ILE A 604 -21.31 -12.97 25.70
C ILE A 604 -21.00 -11.88 26.72
N VAL A 605 -20.09 -12.18 27.66
CA VAL A 605 -19.65 -11.23 28.68
C VAL A 605 -18.18 -10.90 28.49
N GLN A 606 -17.80 -9.66 28.81
CA GLN A 606 -16.39 -9.29 28.91
C GLN A 606 -15.89 -9.56 30.32
N GLY A 607 -14.79 -10.29 30.43
CA GLY A 607 -14.22 -10.65 31.72
C GLY A 607 -12.71 -10.72 31.65
N THR A 608 -12.05 -10.34 32.73
CA THR A 608 -10.63 -10.56 32.87
C THR A 608 -10.37 -12.02 33.25
N LEU A 609 -9.59 -12.72 32.43
CA LEU A 609 -9.15 -14.08 32.77
C LEU A 609 -8.08 -14.01 33.86
N ASN A 610 -8.40 -14.55 35.03
CA ASN A 610 -7.43 -14.70 36.11
C ASN A 610 -6.77 -16.09 36.03
N GLN A 611 -5.55 -16.13 35.51
CA GLN A 611 -4.77 -17.36 35.35
C GLN A 611 -4.01 -17.80 36.61
N LYS A 612 -4.21 -17.13 37.76
CA LYS A 612 -3.48 -17.42 39.02
C LYS A 612 -3.71 -18.82 39.62
N ARG A 613 -4.49 -19.68 38.97
CA ARG A 613 -4.75 -21.08 39.37
C ARG A 613 -4.58 -22.09 38.23
N THR A 614 -3.90 -21.74 37.14
CA THR A 614 -3.79 -22.63 35.98
C THR A 614 -2.60 -23.56 36.13
N ILE A 615 -2.88 -24.86 36.24
CA ILE A 615 -1.88 -25.92 36.03
C ILE A 615 -1.98 -26.28 34.55
N ALA A 616 -0.88 -26.12 33.81
CA ALA A 616 -0.79 -26.62 32.43
C ALA A 616 -1.17 -28.11 32.40
N ASN A 617 -2.01 -28.53 31.44
CA ASN A 617 -2.64 -29.87 31.31
C ASN A 617 -3.92 -30.12 32.12
N THR A 618 -4.80 -29.12 32.24
CA THR A 618 -6.13 -29.32 32.83
C THR A 618 -7.24 -28.86 31.86
N GLN A 619 -8.47 -29.35 32.07
CA GLN A 619 -9.66 -29.01 31.28
C GLN A 619 -10.09 -27.52 31.41
N LEU A 620 -9.41 -26.73 32.25
CA LEU A 620 -9.73 -25.34 32.57
C LEU A 620 -8.53 -24.41 32.34
N LEU A 621 -8.77 -23.23 31.75
CA LEU A 621 -7.76 -22.18 31.53
C LEU A 621 -7.60 -21.25 32.71
N GLY A 622 -8.61 -21.13 33.58
CA GLY A 622 -8.63 -20.20 34.70
C GLY A 622 -10.06 -19.83 35.09
N THR A 623 -10.22 -18.69 35.77
CA THR A 623 -11.54 -18.16 36.15
C THR A 623 -11.72 -16.75 35.66
N ILE A 624 -12.92 -16.39 35.23
CA ILE A 624 -13.33 -15.01 34.99
C ILE A 624 -14.21 -14.51 36.13
N ILE A 625 -14.09 -13.23 36.44
CA ILE A 625 -15.00 -12.55 37.37
C ILE A 625 -15.94 -11.71 36.50
N THR A 626 -17.23 -11.97 36.62
CA THR A 626 -18.31 -11.18 36.00
C THR A 626 -19.04 -10.40 37.09
N ASP A 627 -19.88 -9.43 36.72
CA ASP A 627 -20.65 -8.60 37.67
C ASP A 627 -21.57 -9.41 38.60
N SER A 628 -21.88 -10.66 38.26
CA SER A 628 -22.85 -11.50 38.99
C SER A 628 -22.31 -12.85 39.48
N ALA A 629 -21.14 -13.32 39.01
CA ALA A 629 -20.56 -14.59 39.40
C ALA A 629 -19.08 -14.74 39.00
N VAL A 630 -18.37 -15.64 39.68
CA VAL A 630 -17.07 -16.18 39.22
C VAL A 630 -17.33 -17.43 38.41
N LEU A 631 -16.82 -17.50 37.18
CA LEU A 631 -17.04 -18.61 36.25
C LEU A 631 -15.71 -19.24 35.85
N ASP A 632 -15.69 -20.56 35.75
CA ASP A 632 -14.54 -21.30 35.23
C ASP A 632 -14.46 -21.14 33.69
N VAL A 633 -13.26 -20.93 33.16
CA VAL A 633 -13.02 -20.86 31.71
C VAL A 633 -12.50 -22.20 31.22
N ILE A 634 -13.15 -22.77 30.20
CA ILE A 634 -12.74 -24.05 29.61
C ILE A 634 -11.50 -23.89 28.72
N ASN A 635 -10.61 -24.89 28.79
CA ASN A 635 -9.53 -25.08 27.82
C ASN A 635 -9.98 -25.92 26.63
N ILE A 636 -10.60 -25.29 25.62
CA ILE A 636 -11.12 -25.99 24.45
C ILE A 636 -10.00 -26.71 23.70
N GLU A 637 -8.87 -26.05 23.50
CA GLU A 637 -7.74 -26.61 22.76
C GLU A 637 -7.24 -27.91 23.40
N TYR A 638 -7.06 -27.92 24.72
CA TYR A 638 -6.67 -29.13 25.45
C TYR A 638 -7.74 -30.22 25.36
N ILE A 639 -9.02 -29.87 25.55
CA ILE A 639 -10.13 -30.84 25.49
C ILE A 639 -10.24 -31.49 24.11
N VAL A 640 -10.15 -30.69 23.05
CA VAL A 640 -10.19 -31.15 21.66
C VAL A 640 -8.98 -32.03 21.34
N GLN A 641 -7.77 -31.64 21.75
CA GLN A 641 -6.57 -32.46 21.56
C GLN A 641 -6.65 -33.81 22.28
N GLN A 642 -7.24 -33.88 23.48
CA GLN A 642 -7.46 -35.16 24.18
C GLN A 642 -8.53 -36.01 23.49
N PHE A 643 -9.60 -35.40 23.00
CA PHE A 643 -10.66 -36.08 22.27
C PHE A 643 -10.15 -36.70 20.96
N LEU A 644 -9.31 -35.99 20.21
CA LEU A 644 -8.68 -36.48 18.98
C LEU A 644 -7.56 -37.50 19.20
N LYS A 645 -7.02 -37.62 20.43
CA LYS A 645 -6.05 -38.66 20.78
C LYS A 645 -6.69 -39.99 21.18
N ASN A 646 -7.93 -39.95 21.68
CA ASN A 646 -8.65 -41.10 22.21
C ASN A 646 -9.64 -41.73 21.20
N ASN A 647 -9.83 -41.12 20.04
CA ASN A 647 -10.66 -41.58 18.92
C ASN A 647 -9.85 -41.49 17.63
#